data_AF-A0A1C6CBQ1-F1
#
_entry.id   AF-A0A1C6CBQ1-F1
#
_cell.length_a   1.000
_cell.length_b   1.000
_cell.length_c   1.000
_cell.angle_alpha   90.00
_cell.angle_beta   90.00
_cell.angle_gamma   90.00
#
_symmetry.space_group_name_H-M   'P 1'
#
loop_
_entity.id
_entity.type
_entity.pdbx_description
1 polymer ?
#
loop_
_entity_poly.entity_id
_entity_poly.type
_entity_poly.pdbx_seq_one_letter_code
_entity_poly.pdbx_strand_id
1 'polypeptide(L)'
;MFKKILKIIIVMALTFSMSIPLINVYAFEENYERNVMPTRKYENFDENVNENSNNSLARSSQMPVTYSSVDKGYVTSVKNQNPYGNCWAYAACSVAESYLIKHGIADKNIDLSEAHLNYYMYHNQGDNYENTDNDQTNVVGQYSFMNVGADPKMLQLAMSNFGLASESNYPISNIEEMQGSKENQNNTQYVMTNSNLLCQQAKGNEELIKQAILDNGSVLACYYDAAGVIKGESYYNSQEINSFNHAISIVGWDDNYDANKFRTVPSRNGAWLIKNSWGTGFGNKGYFWISYDEYSLGDVYSYEFEPKNNQETYQYDGTTNAFNYFISDKTDTYANEFLVKGTNEVLNAVTIGSNTPNVPYKLEIYTNLTDTNNPTSGNCILTKNGTLENRGINYIKLDSSISLQNSTYYSIVFTLIGTNQNNSSIMLDTTKKASDIEFIADHSNEYCFAKQYNTWLQLTDYTCRIKGITKQNVLKPIESITLNKTTLSLVKGNTETLQATINPSDATDDKTLTWKSEDENIAKVDGNGKVTGVGTGTTNITVITSNGKSVACKVTVVRQTPSVNYSTHVQDIGWQGWKANGQMAGTSGQSKRLEAIRIKLTGEMAKQYDIYYRVHSQEFGWLGWAKNGESAGTEGYSYRLEAIQIQLVKKGSSAPGSTNNCFYKR
;
A
#
# COMPACT_ATOMS: atom_id res chain seq x y z
N MET A 1 33.30 -41.81 -52.89
CA MET A 1 33.28 -41.11 -54.19
C MET A 1 32.77 -39.67 -53.92
N PHE A 2 33.70 -38.70 -53.99
CA PHE A 2 33.58 -37.23 -54.12
C PHE A 2 32.35 -36.48 -53.53
N LYS A 3 32.51 -35.69 -52.43
CA LYS A 3 32.81 -34.20 -52.37
C LYS A 3 31.62 -33.33 -52.85
N LYS A 4 31.18 -32.21 -52.25
CA LYS A 4 31.68 -31.25 -51.23
C LYS A 4 30.58 -30.17 -50.97
N ILE A 5 30.41 -29.71 -49.72
CA ILE A 5 30.41 -28.31 -49.21
C ILE A 5 29.62 -27.20 -49.98
N LEU A 6 28.69 -26.48 -49.32
CA LEU A 6 28.81 -25.03 -48.97
C LEU A 6 27.67 -24.50 -48.05
N LYS A 7 28.02 -23.44 -47.31
CA LYS A 7 27.41 -22.69 -46.19
C LYS A 7 26.29 -21.68 -46.55
N ILE A 8 25.34 -21.52 -45.60
CA ILE A 8 24.74 -20.31 -44.96
C ILE A 8 24.19 -19.16 -45.86
N ILE A 9 22.94 -18.69 -45.60
CA ILE A 9 22.54 -17.29 -45.21
C ILE A 9 21.04 -16.93 -45.52
N ILE A 10 20.33 -16.55 -44.44
CA ILE A 10 19.25 -15.53 -44.27
C ILE A 10 17.78 -15.79 -44.72
N VAL A 11 16.95 -15.91 -43.67
CA VAL A 11 15.68 -15.20 -43.36
C VAL A 11 14.83 -14.66 -44.51
N MET A 12 13.61 -15.19 -44.62
CA MET A 12 12.43 -14.37 -44.85
C MET A 12 11.20 -15.02 -44.19
N ALA A 13 10.68 -14.32 -43.18
CA ALA A 13 9.40 -14.60 -42.56
C ALA A 13 8.28 -14.30 -43.58
N LEU A 14 7.42 -15.27 -43.82
CA LEU A 14 6.09 -15.04 -44.38
C LEU A 14 5.12 -15.98 -43.67
N THR A 15 4.42 -15.40 -42.71
CA THR A 15 3.26 -15.92 -42.01
C THR A 15 2.17 -16.30 -43.00
N PHE A 16 1.93 -17.59 -43.19
CA PHE A 16 0.66 -18.11 -43.67
C PHE A 16 -0.01 -18.83 -42.52
N SER A 17 -0.95 -18.15 -41.85
CA SER A 17 -1.92 -18.77 -40.96
C SER A 17 -2.90 -19.57 -41.82
N MET A 18 -2.60 -20.84 -42.08
CA MET A 18 -3.61 -21.79 -42.56
C MET A 18 -4.35 -22.32 -41.35
N SER A 19 -5.59 -21.84 -41.18
CA SER A 19 -6.60 -22.43 -40.32
C SER A 19 -6.92 -23.82 -40.86
N ILE A 20 -6.32 -24.85 -40.28
CA ILE A 20 -6.72 -26.24 -40.54
C ILE A 20 -7.94 -26.50 -39.64
N PRO A 21 -9.12 -26.86 -40.20
CA PRO A 21 -10.23 -27.31 -39.39
C PRO A 21 -9.83 -28.65 -38.77
N LEU A 22 -9.83 -28.71 -37.44
CA LEU A 22 -9.62 -29.96 -36.70
C LEU A 22 -10.71 -30.95 -37.10
N ILE A 23 -10.29 -32.00 -37.81
CA ILE A 23 -11.11 -33.18 -38.09
C ILE A 23 -11.41 -33.87 -36.76
N ASN A 24 -12.70 -34.14 -36.55
CA ASN A 24 -13.29 -34.83 -35.40
C ASN A 24 -12.45 -36.04 -34.93
N VAL A 25 -11.95 -35.95 -33.70
CA VAL A 25 -11.66 -37.13 -32.87
C VAL A 25 -12.69 -37.13 -31.76
N TYR A 26 -13.76 -37.89 -31.95
CA TYR A 26 -14.70 -38.21 -30.88
C TYR A 26 -14.00 -39.18 -29.92
N ALA A 27 -13.65 -38.72 -28.72
CA ALA A 27 -13.45 -39.60 -27.58
C ALA A 27 -14.78 -39.67 -26.82
N PHE A 28 -15.49 -40.78 -27.03
CA PHE A 28 -16.76 -41.11 -26.39
C PHE A 28 -16.57 -41.38 -24.88
N GLU A 29 -17.62 -41.07 -24.12
CA GLU A 29 -17.88 -41.58 -22.77
C GLU A 29 -17.66 -43.11 -22.72
N GLU A 30 -16.76 -43.59 -21.86
CA GLU A 30 -16.88 -44.84 -21.08
C GLU A 30 -15.54 -45.10 -20.34
N ASN A 31 -15.58 -45.07 -19.00
CA ASN A 31 -14.50 -45.41 -18.05
C ASN A 31 -13.51 -44.30 -17.61
N TYR A 32 -13.92 -43.04 -17.52
CA TYR A 32 -13.22 -42.10 -16.63
C TYR A 32 -13.95 -42.02 -15.29
N GLU A 33 -13.29 -42.38 -14.19
CA GLU A 33 -13.87 -42.29 -12.85
C GLU A 33 -14.16 -40.82 -12.52
N ARG A 34 -15.45 -40.47 -12.48
CA ARG A 34 -15.93 -39.15 -12.05
C ARG A 34 -16.11 -39.17 -10.54
N ASN A 35 -14.99 -39.10 -9.81
CA ASN A 35 -15.07 -39.00 -8.37
C ASN A 35 -15.64 -37.62 -7.98
N VAL A 36 -16.70 -37.67 -7.19
CA VAL A 36 -17.44 -36.52 -6.66
C VAL A 36 -17.34 -36.55 -5.15
N MET A 37 -17.54 -35.40 -4.51
CA MET A 37 -17.63 -35.35 -3.07
C MET A 37 -19.01 -35.81 -2.58
N PRO A 38 -19.20 -36.11 -1.28
CA PRO A 38 -20.50 -36.46 -0.73
C PRO A 38 -21.55 -35.37 -1.02
N THR A 39 -22.79 -35.79 -1.28
CA THR A 39 -23.89 -34.84 -1.53
C THR A 39 -24.13 -33.96 -0.31
N ARG A 40 -24.14 -32.65 -0.51
CA ARG A 40 -24.48 -31.63 0.48
C ARG A 40 -25.71 -30.86 0.03
N LYS A 41 -26.57 -30.51 0.99
CA LYS A 41 -27.67 -29.58 0.73
C LYS A 41 -27.14 -28.16 0.81
N TYR A 42 -27.64 -27.29 -0.05
CA TYR A 42 -27.47 -25.86 0.15
C TYR A 42 -28.28 -25.42 1.38
N GLU A 43 -27.77 -24.44 2.12
CA GLU A 43 -28.48 -23.92 3.30
C GLU A 43 -29.61 -22.97 2.90
N ASN A 44 -29.43 -22.12 1.89
CA ASN A 44 -30.35 -21.03 1.54
C ASN A 44 -30.58 -20.88 0.01
N PHE A 45 -30.48 -21.95 -0.76
CA PHE A 45 -30.52 -21.89 -2.24
C PHE A 45 -31.78 -21.24 -2.84
N ASP A 46 -32.92 -21.43 -2.16
CA ASP A 46 -34.24 -20.98 -2.63
C ASP A 46 -34.59 -19.56 -2.12
N GLU A 47 -33.71 -18.93 -1.33
CA GLU A 47 -33.87 -17.53 -0.97
C GLU A 47 -33.51 -16.68 -2.20
N ASN A 48 -34.52 -16.26 -2.96
CA ASN A 48 -34.38 -15.20 -3.95
C ASN A 48 -33.79 -13.97 -3.25
N VAL A 49 -32.47 -13.78 -3.31
CA VAL A 49 -31.82 -12.52 -2.97
C VAL A 49 -32.12 -11.56 -4.13
N ASN A 50 -33.37 -11.14 -4.25
CA ASN A 50 -33.76 -10.04 -5.12
C ASN A 50 -34.41 -8.95 -4.27
N GLU A 51 -33.96 -7.72 -4.55
CA GLU A 51 -34.41 -6.43 -4.01
C GLU A 51 -33.61 -5.88 -2.80
N ASN A 52 -32.47 -5.23 -3.12
CA ASN A 52 -31.89 -4.02 -2.48
C ASN A 52 -30.39 -4.06 -2.12
N SER A 53 -29.64 -5.13 -2.38
CA SER A 53 -28.17 -5.01 -2.38
C SER A 53 -27.71 -4.55 -3.75
N ASN A 54 -27.54 -3.25 -3.94
CA ASN A 54 -26.70 -2.72 -5.02
C ASN A 54 -25.28 -3.28 -4.82
N ASN A 55 -25.01 -4.48 -5.35
CA ASN A 55 -23.65 -4.98 -5.45
C ASN A 55 -22.90 -4.02 -6.39
N SER A 56 -21.88 -3.35 -5.85
CA SER A 56 -21.08 -2.30 -6.49
C SER A 56 -20.34 -2.74 -7.77
N LEU A 57 -20.47 -4.01 -8.16
CA LEU A 57 -19.74 -4.62 -9.27
C LEU A 57 -20.42 -4.47 -10.63
N ALA A 58 -21.71 -4.19 -10.73
CA ALA A 58 -22.40 -4.03 -12.03
C ALA A 58 -22.04 -2.69 -12.70
N ARG A 59 -20.83 -2.55 -13.24
CA ARG A 59 -20.46 -1.43 -14.11
C ARG A 59 -20.94 -1.72 -15.53
N SER A 60 -22.02 -1.03 -15.89
CA SER A 60 -22.65 -0.95 -17.22
C SER A 60 -21.64 -0.61 -18.34
N SER A 61 -20.97 -1.64 -18.84
CA SER A 61 -20.46 -1.73 -20.20
C SER A 61 -21.16 -2.93 -20.85
N GLN A 62 -21.45 -2.86 -22.14
CA GLN A 62 -22.09 -3.97 -22.84
C GLN A 62 -21.17 -5.21 -22.76
N MET A 63 -21.57 -6.19 -21.96
CA MET A 63 -20.80 -7.42 -21.78
C MET A 63 -20.66 -8.15 -23.12
N PRO A 64 -19.52 -8.81 -23.37
CA PRO A 64 -19.38 -9.61 -24.57
C PRO A 64 -20.34 -10.80 -24.53
N VAL A 65 -20.92 -11.12 -25.68
CA VAL A 65 -21.82 -12.26 -25.88
C VAL A 65 -21.12 -13.59 -25.57
N THR A 66 -19.80 -13.64 -25.77
CA THR A 66 -18.96 -14.80 -25.49
C THR A 66 -17.66 -14.36 -24.85
N TYR A 67 -17.16 -15.11 -23.86
CA TYR A 67 -15.87 -14.87 -23.25
C TYR A 67 -15.23 -16.18 -22.77
N SER A 68 -13.91 -16.27 -22.87
CA SER A 68 -13.16 -17.46 -22.49
C SER A 68 -11.82 -17.04 -21.87
N SER A 69 -11.66 -17.26 -20.57
CA SER A 69 -10.36 -17.11 -19.90
C SER A 69 -9.34 -18.12 -20.40
N VAL A 70 -9.79 -19.23 -21.00
CA VAL A 70 -8.91 -20.19 -21.70
C VAL A 70 -8.24 -19.52 -22.89
N ASP A 71 -9.00 -18.88 -23.77
CA ASP A 71 -8.48 -18.22 -24.97
C ASP A 71 -7.64 -16.99 -24.65
N LYS A 72 -7.91 -16.35 -23.51
CA LYS A 72 -7.11 -15.25 -22.97
C LYS A 72 -5.81 -15.71 -22.31
N GLY A 73 -5.63 -17.01 -22.08
CA GLY A 73 -4.45 -17.56 -21.41
C GLY A 73 -4.42 -17.27 -19.91
N TYR A 74 -5.57 -17.06 -19.29
CA TYR A 74 -5.70 -16.79 -17.84
C TYR A 74 -5.93 -18.06 -17.02
N VAL A 75 -5.79 -19.25 -17.59
CA VAL A 75 -5.98 -20.52 -16.84
C VAL A 75 -4.80 -21.45 -17.06
N THR A 76 -4.49 -22.24 -16.03
CA THR A 76 -3.56 -23.37 -16.07
C THR A 76 -4.23 -24.62 -16.67
N SER A 77 -3.45 -25.66 -16.92
CA SER A 77 -3.95 -26.97 -17.38
C SER A 77 -4.93 -27.60 -16.38
N VAL A 78 -5.86 -28.41 -16.88
CA VAL A 78 -6.77 -29.19 -16.05
C VAL A 78 -6.01 -30.31 -15.33
N LYS A 79 -6.12 -30.34 -14.00
CA LYS A 79 -5.55 -31.38 -13.12
C LYS A 79 -6.56 -32.51 -12.89
N ASN A 80 -6.14 -33.57 -12.19
CA ASN A 80 -6.95 -34.76 -11.94
C ASN A 80 -7.04 -35.08 -10.44
N GLN A 81 -8.23 -34.98 -9.86
CA GLN A 81 -8.48 -35.22 -8.45
C GLN A 81 -8.48 -36.69 -8.03
N ASN A 82 -8.59 -37.62 -8.98
CA ASN A 82 -8.71 -39.04 -8.66
C ASN A 82 -7.48 -39.51 -7.85
N PRO A 83 -7.69 -40.33 -6.79
CA PRO A 83 -8.94 -41.02 -6.43
C PRO A 83 -9.83 -40.29 -5.41
N TYR A 84 -9.59 -39.00 -5.13
CA TYR A 84 -10.16 -38.32 -3.98
C TYR A 84 -11.42 -37.49 -4.29
N GLY A 85 -12.27 -37.30 -3.28
CA GLY A 85 -13.47 -36.45 -3.27
C GLY A 85 -13.16 -34.99 -2.90
N ASN A 86 -12.03 -34.45 -3.36
CA ASN A 86 -11.52 -33.11 -2.99
C ASN A 86 -11.62 -32.07 -4.12
N CYS A 87 -12.59 -32.23 -5.04
CA CYS A 87 -12.89 -31.30 -6.13
C CYS A 87 -12.92 -29.81 -5.70
N TRP A 88 -13.38 -29.53 -4.48
CA TRP A 88 -13.42 -28.19 -3.90
C TRP A 88 -12.03 -27.55 -3.76
N ALA A 89 -10.99 -28.32 -3.45
CA ALA A 89 -9.62 -27.82 -3.35
C ALA A 89 -9.07 -27.49 -4.73
N TYR A 90 -9.34 -28.34 -5.73
CA TYR A 90 -8.99 -28.10 -7.13
C TYR A 90 -9.71 -26.87 -7.71
N ALA A 91 -11.00 -26.70 -7.40
CA ALA A 91 -11.76 -25.53 -7.82
C ALA A 91 -11.17 -24.23 -7.22
N ALA A 92 -10.87 -24.22 -5.91
CA ALA A 92 -10.24 -23.06 -5.26
C ALA A 92 -8.86 -22.75 -5.83
N CYS A 93 -7.99 -23.75 -5.96
CA CYS A 93 -6.66 -23.56 -6.55
C CYS A 93 -6.75 -23.06 -7.98
N SER A 94 -7.64 -23.63 -8.81
CA SER A 94 -7.86 -23.16 -10.17
C SER A 94 -8.36 -21.72 -10.25
N VAL A 95 -9.25 -21.30 -9.34
CA VAL A 95 -9.74 -19.92 -9.29
C VAL A 95 -8.64 -18.95 -8.84
N ALA A 96 -7.83 -19.35 -7.86
CA ALA A 96 -6.69 -18.56 -7.41
C ALA A 96 -5.61 -18.43 -8.50
N GLU A 97 -5.23 -19.53 -9.16
CA GLU A 97 -4.29 -19.52 -10.30
C GLU A 97 -4.78 -18.58 -11.40
N SER A 98 -6.08 -18.63 -11.71
CA SER A 98 -6.69 -17.77 -12.74
C SER A 98 -6.62 -16.28 -12.39
N TYR A 99 -6.95 -15.94 -11.14
CA TYR A 99 -6.80 -14.57 -10.62
C TYR A 99 -5.35 -14.10 -10.72
N LEU A 100 -4.40 -14.90 -10.23
CA LEU A 100 -2.98 -14.55 -10.16
C LEU A 100 -2.39 -14.33 -11.56
N ILE A 101 -2.76 -15.16 -12.54
CA ILE A 101 -2.31 -15.00 -13.94
C ILE A 101 -2.91 -13.73 -14.55
N LYS A 102 -4.23 -13.54 -14.40
CA LYS A 102 -4.93 -12.40 -15.00
C LYS A 102 -4.40 -11.06 -14.49
N HIS A 103 -4.08 -10.97 -13.20
CA HIS A 103 -3.54 -9.77 -12.57
C HIS A 103 -2.02 -9.63 -12.72
N GLY A 104 -1.37 -10.53 -13.47
CA GLY A 104 0.07 -10.49 -13.73
C GLY A 104 0.94 -10.72 -12.49
N ILE A 105 0.36 -11.34 -11.46
CA ILE A 105 1.02 -11.67 -10.19
C ILE A 105 1.85 -12.95 -10.36
N ALA A 106 1.34 -13.90 -11.14
CA ALA A 106 2.03 -15.14 -11.49
C ALA A 106 1.99 -15.39 -13.01
N ASP A 107 2.90 -16.23 -13.49
CA ASP A 107 2.85 -16.71 -14.87
C ASP A 107 2.01 -18.02 -14.98
N LYS A 108 1.79 -18.47 -16.21
CA LYS A 108 0.96 -19.65 -16.52
C LYS A 108 1.51 -20.99 -15.99
N ASN A 109 2.73 -21.02 -15.46
CA ASN A 109 3.35 -22.22 -14.88
C ASN A 109 3.08 -22.33 -13.38
N ILE A 110 2.33 -21.40 -12.77
CA ILE A 110 1.86 -21.54 -11.41
C ILE A 110 1.10 -22.87 -11.24
N ASP A 111 1.39 -23.56 -10.14
CA ASP A 111 0.78 -24.83 -9.79
C ASP A 111 0.59 -24.85 -8.27
N LEU A 112 -0.63 -24.53 -7.83
CA LEU A 112 -0.98 -24.47 -6.41
C LEU A 112 -1.33 -25.86 -5.88
N SER A 113 -0.98 -26.12 -4.62
CA SER A 113 -1.19 -27.41 -3.97
C SER A 113 -2.61 -27.55 -3.45
N GLU A 114 -3.37 -28.45 -4.07
CA GLU A 114 -4.64 -28.91 -3.50
C GLU A 114 -4.43 -29.72 -2.21
N ALA A 115 -3.28 -30.39 -2.08
CA ALA A 115 -2.93 -31.19 -0.91
C ALA A 115 -2.83 -30.35 0.36
N HIS A 116 -2.13 -29.20 0.27
CA HIS A 116 -1.99 -28.25 1.35
C HIS A 116 -3.36 -27.75 1.81
N LEU A 117 -4.19 -27.27 0.88
CA LEU A 117 -5.50 -26.74 1.26
C LEU A 117 -6.40 -27.84 1.87
N ASN A 118 -6.36 -29.06 1.34
CA ASN A 118 -7.12 -30.20 1.88
C ASN A 118 -6.67 -30.60 3.29
N TYR A 119 -5.36 -30.74 3.48
CA TYR A 119 -4.75 -31.11 4.75
C TYR A 119 -5.12 -30.12 5.85
N TYR A 120 -4.84 -28.84 5.64
CA TYR A 120 -5.05 -27.81 6.68
C TYR A 120 -6.52 -27.59 7.02
N MET A 121 -7.43 -27.91 6.10
CA MET A 121 -8.86 -27.79 6.35
C MET A 121 -9.43 -28.93 7.22
N TYR A 122 -8.84 -30.13 7.18
CA TYR A 122 -9.46 -31.34 7.76
C TYR A 122 -8.53 -32.28 8.55
N HIS A 123 -7.23 -32.03 8.53
CA HIS A 123 -6.22 -32.88 9.16
C HIS A 123 -5.21 -32.06 9.97
N ASN A 124 -5.71 -31.04 10.65
CA ASN A 124 -4.87 -30.12 11.44
C ASN A 124 -4.76 -30.51 12.93
N GLN A 125 -5.24 -31.68 13.32
CA GLN A 125 -5.22 -32.14 14.69
C GLN A 125 -3.78 -32.41 15.18
N GLY A 126 -3.38 -31.71 16.24
CA GLY A 126 -2.05 -31.87 16.86
C GLY A 126 -0.96 -31.02 16.21
N ASP A 127 -1.32 -30.25 15.19
CA ASP A 127 -0.42 -29.25 14.61
C ASP A 127 -0.35 -28.01 15.52
N ASN A 128 0.79 -27.30 15.51
CA ASN A 128 0.99 -26.09 16.31
C ASN A 128 1.03 -24.84 15.39
N TYR A 129 0.09 -23.91 15.62
CA TYR A 129 -0.16 -22.65 14.91
C TYR A 129 -0.27 -21.42 15.83
N GLU A 130 0.71 -21.22 16.69
CA GLU A 130 0.75 -20.10 17.63
C GLU A 130 -0.55 -19.86 18.41
N ASN A 131 -1.25 -18.76 18.14
CA ASN A 131 -2.49 -18.38 18.83
C ASN A 131 -3.66 -19.31 18.52
N THR A 132 -3.49 -20.22 17.55
CA THR A 132 -4.49 -21.22 17.17
C THR A 132 -3.94 -22.66 17.32
N ASP A 133 -2.93 -22.87 18.17
CA ASP A 133 -2.28 -24.18 18.43
C ASP A 133 -3.28 -25.30 18.78
N ASN A 134 -4.38 -24.96 19.45
CA ASN A 134 -5.34 -25.94 19.96
C ASN A 134 -6.62 -26.01 19.13
N ASP A 135 -6.73 -25.21 18.06
CA ASP A 135 -7.86 -25.26 17.14
C ASP A 135 -7.76 -26.47 16.23
N GLN A 136 -8.83 -27.26 16.17
CA GLN A 136 -8.83 -28.53 15.45
C GLN A 136 -10.08 -28.71 14.61
N THR A 137 -9.90 -29.36 13.47
CA THR A 137 -10.97 -29.89 12.64
C THR A 137 -10.84 -31.40 12.60
N ASN A 138 -11.82 -32.08 13.17
CA ASN A 138 -11.90 -33.53 13.20
C ASN A 138 -12.94 -34.00 12.19
N VAL A 139 -12.53 -34.82 11.25
CA VAL A 139 -13.47 -35.52 10.37
C VAL A 139 -14.11 -36.66 11.16
N VAL A 140 -15.44 -36.65 11.24
CA VAL A 140 -16.22 -37.67 11.93
C VAL A 140 -17.11 -38.40 10.92
N GLY A 141 -17.56 -39.61 11.27
CA GLY A 141 -18.37 -40.41 10.34
C GLY A 141 -17.53 -41.27 9.39
N GLN A 142 -18.04 -41.50 8.17
CA GLN A 142 -17.57 -42.59 7.30
C GLN A 142 -16.51 -42.21 6.27
N TYR A 143 -16.24 -40.91 6.07
CA TYR A 143 -15.32 -40.44 5.03
C TYR A 143 -13.94 -40.14 5.63
N SER A 144 -12.88 -40.32 4.84
CA SER A 144 -11.55 -39.79 5.17
C SER A 144 -11.48 -38.28 4.91
N PHE A 145 -10.47 -37.60 5.45
CA PHE A 145 -10.29 -36.16 5.27
C PHE A 145 -10.14 -35.73 3.80
N MET A 146 -9.66 -36.63 2.94
CA MET A 146 -9.55 -36.41 1.50
C MET A 146 -10.90 -36.53 0.76
N ASN A 147 -11.92 -37.11 1.40
CA ASN A 147 -13.19 -37.49 0.79
C ASN A 147 -14.43 -36.90 1.45
N VAL A 148 -14.30 -36.15 2.55
CA VAL A 148 -15.47 -35.59 3.27
C VAL A 148 -16.18 -34.48 2.48
N GLY A 149 -15.50 -33.85 1.52
CA GLY A 149 -16.04 -32.73 0.73
C GLY A 149 -16.21 -31.44 1.56
N ALA A 150 -16.28 -30.28 0.91
CA ALA A 150 -16.37 -28.98 1.58
C ALA A 150 -17.49 -28.10 1.03
N ASP A 151 -18.05 -27.26 1.90
CA ASP A 151 -18.91 -26.13 1.53
C ASP A 151 -18.03 -24.91 1.18
N PRO A 152 -18.28 -24.20 0.07
CA PRO A 152 -17.55 -22.99 -0.31
C PRO A 152 -17.43 -21.92 0.80
N LYS A 153 -18.40 -21.84 1.72
CA LYS A 153 -18.35 -20.90 2.85
C LYS A 153 -17.22 -21.21 3.84
N MET A 154 -16.84 -22.48 3.96
CA MET A 154 -15.71 -22.92 4.79
C MET A 154 -14.39 -22.70 4.04
N LEU A 155 -14.41 -22.85 2.72
CA LEU A 155 -13.24 -22.77 1.85
C LEU A 155 -12.58 -21.38 1.85
N GLN A 156 -13.39 -20.31 1.87
CA GLN A 156 -12.87 -18.94 2.05
C GLN A 156 -12.13 -18.77 3.38
N LEU A 157 -12.60 -19.41 4.44
CA LEU A 157 -11.98 -19.32 5.77
C LEU A 157 -10.66 -20.10 5.78
N ALA A 158 -10.64 -21.29 5.16
CA ALA A 158 -9.42 -22.07 5.00
C ALA A 158 -8.34 -21.26 4.26
N MET A 159 -8.68 -20.65 3.12
CA MET A 159 -7.73 -19.82 2.37
C MET A 159 -7.32 -18.55 3.11
N SER A 160 -8.22 -17.94 3.91
CA SER A 160 -7.88 -16.80 4.76
C SER A 160 -6.99 -17.16 5.95
N ASN A 161 -7.10 -18.38 6.48
CA ASN A 161 -6.34 -18.85 7.64
C ASN A 161 -4.95 -19.37 7.25
N PHE A 162 -4.86 -20.07 6.12
CA PHE A 162 -3.68 -20.86 5.77
C PHE A 162 -2.97 -20.35 4.52
N GLY A 163 -3.65 -19.60 3.65
CA GLY A 163 -3.11 -19.22 2.35
C GLY A 163 -2.98 -20.41 1.40
N LEU A 164 -2.21 -20.23 0.33
CA LEU A 164 -2.00 -21.22 -0.72
C LEU A 164 -0.51 -21.47 -0.94
N ALA A 165 -0.14 -22.74 -1.02
CA ALA A 165 1.23 -23.21 -1.26
C ALA A 165 1.41 -23.78 -2.67
N SER A 166 2.65 -23.99 -3.09
CA SER A 166 2.98 -24.65 -4.36
C SER A 166 2.81 -26.17 -4.26
N GLU A 167 2.31 -26.77 -5.33
CA GLU A 167 2.29 -28.23 -5.52
C GLU A 167 3.70 -28.83 -5.43
N SER A 168 4.74 -28.10 -5.84
CA SER A 168 6.13 -28.56 -5.69
C SER A 168 6.57 -28.74 -4.23
N ASN A 169 5.97 -27.98 -3.31
CA ASN A 169 6.31 -28.03 -1.88
C ASN A 169 5.43 -29.05 -1.15
N TYR A 170 4.18 -29.17 -1.57
CA TYR A 170 3.17 -30.04 -0.96
C TYR A 170 2.46 -30.84 -2.05
N PRO A 171 3.12 -31.85 -2.63
CA PRO A 171 2.53 -32.58 -3.74
C PRO A 171 1.33 -33.42 -3.30
N ILE A 172 0.29 -33.47 -4.13
CA ILE A 172 -0.92 -34.27 -3.90
C ILE A 172 -0.62 -35.74 -3.72
N SER A 173 0.48 -36.25 -4.31
CA SER A 173 0.93 -37.63 -4.11
C SER A 173 1.28 -37.97 -2.67
N ASN A 174 1.57 -36.97 -1.83
CA ASN A 174 2.05 -37.16 -0.46
C ASN A 174 1.02 -36.73 0.59
N ILE A 175 -0.22 -36.43 0.20
CA ILE A 175 -1.25 -35.90 1.09
C ILE A 175 -1.49 -36.76 2.34
N GLU A 176 -1.36 -38.09 2.23
CA GLU A 176 -1.54 -39.03 3.34
C GLU A 176 -0.38 -39.04 4.34
N GLU A 177 0.80 -38.56 3.93
CA GLU A 177 2.02 -38.54 4.73
C GLU A 177 2.33 -37.13 5.29
N MET A 178 1.52 -36.14 4.94
CA MET A 178 1.71 -34.76 5.38
C MET A 178 1.59 -34.66 6.91
N GLN A 179 2.40 -33.77 7.49
CA GLN A 179 2.33 -33.35 8.88
C GLN A 179 2.39 -31.82 8.91
N GLY A 180 1.54 -31.20 9.71
CA GLY A 180 1.47 -29.76 9.80
C GLY A 180 2.41 -29.22 10.86
N SER A 181 2.91 -28.02 10.59
CA SER A 181 3.66 -27.22 11.55
C SER A 181 3.47 -25.75 11.22
N LYS A 182 3.81 -24.86 12.16
CA LYS A 182 3.90 -23.43 11.90
C LYS A 182 4.78 -23.12 10.68
N GLU A 183 5.92 -23.77 10.51
CA GLU A 183 6.78 -23.56 9.33
C GLU A 183 6.06 -23.95 8.04
N ASN A 184 5.28 -25.03 8.09
CA ASN A 184 4.52 -25.48 6.93
C ASN A 184 3.40 -24.49 6.55
N GLN A 185 2.65 -23.98 7.53
CA GLN A 185 1.64 -22.93 7.34
C GLN A 185 2.29 -21.64 6.81
N ASN A 186 3.50 -21.36 7.28
CA ASN A 186 4.23 -20.17 6.86
C ASN A 186 4.82 -20.28 5.45
N ASN A 187 5.01 -21.49 4.94
CA ASN A 187 5.50 -21.79 3.59
C ASN A 187 4.40 -21.69 2.50
N THR A 188 3.53 -20.69 2.63
CA THR A 188 2.55 -20.30 1.61
C THR A 188 3.04 -19.12 0.79
N GLN A 189 2.70 -19.13 -0.49
CA GLN A 189 3.18 -18.14 -1.47
C GLN A 189 2.17 -17.02 -1.69
N TYR A 190 0.89 -17.33 -1.51
CA TYR A 190 -0.21 -16.40 -1.74
C TYR A 190 -1.18 -16.44 -0.57
N VAL A 191 -1.73 -15.28 -0.26
CA VAL A 191 -2.73 -15.09 0.80
C VAL A 191 -4.00 -14.51 0.18
N MET A 192 -5.16 -14.95 0.68
CA MET A 192 -6.43 -14.38 0.29
C MET A 192 -6.58 -12.97 0.86
N THR A 193 -6.94 -12.01 0.00
CA THR A 193 -7.31 -10.66 0.44
C THR A 193 -8.83 -10.57 0.59
N ASN A 194 -9.59 -10.94 -0.44
CA ASN A 194 -11.04 -10.83 -0.41
C ASN A 194 -11.72 -12.13 -0.85
N SER A 195 -12.88 -12.40 -0.24
CA SER A 195 -13.84 -13.38 -0.73
C SER A 195 -15.23 -12.78 -0.77
N ASN A 196 -16.00 -13.12 -1.80
CA ASN A 196 -17.35 -12.61 -1.96
C ASN A 196 -18.29 -13.70 -2.49
N LEU A 197 -19.33 -14.02 -1.71
CA LEU A 197 -20.47 -14.79 -2.21
C LEU A 197 -21.30 -13.90 -3.14
N LEU A 198 -21.20 -14.13 -4.44
CA LEU A 198 -21.87 -13.34 -5.47
C LEU A 198 -23.37 -13.66 -5.52
N CYS A 199 -23.71 -14.94 -5.54
CA CYS A 199 -25.08 -15.43 -5.57
C CYS A 199 -25.17 -16.88 -5.09
N GLN A 200 -26.29 -17.23 -4.46
CA GLN A 200 -26.56 -18.61 -4.04
C GLN A 200 -27.01 -19.50 -5.20
N GLN A 201 -27.65 -18.92 -6.23
CA GLN A 201 -28.03 -19.62 -7.46
C GLN A 201 -27.54 -18.85 -8.69
N ALA A 202 -26.90 -19.56 -9.62
CA ALA A 202 -26.32 -18.95 -10.82
C ALA A 202 -27.38 -18.54 -11.86
N LYS A 203 -28.44 -19.35 -12.01
CA LYS A 203 -29.58 -19.06 -12.88
C LYS A 203 -30.24 -17.74 -12.47
N GLY A 204 -30.32 -16.78 -13.38
CA GLY A 204 -30.87 -15.44 -13.12
C GLY A 204 -29.87 -14.44 -12.52
N ASN A 205 -28.64 -14.84 -12.22
CA ASN A 205 -27.55 -13.98 -11.71
C ASN A 205 -26.37 -13.90 -12.70
N GLU A 206 -26.62 -14.13 -13.99
CA GLU A 206 -25.57 -14.28 -15.00
C GLU A 206 -24.70 -13.03 -15.13
N GLU A 207 -25.28 -11.82 -15.04
CA GLU A 207 -24.52 -10.57 -15.15
C GLU A 207 -23.48 -10.41 -14.03
N LEU A 208 -23.86 -10.73 -12.78
CA LEU A 208 -22.94 -10.66 -11.64
C LEU A 208 -21.76 -11.63 -11.81
N ILE A 209 -22.06 -12.86 -12.26
CA ILE A 209 -21.06 -13.91 -12.48
C ILE A 209 -20.12 -13.55 -13.63
N LYS A 210 -20.67 -13.11 -14.78
CA LYS A 210 -19.89 -12.67 -15.93
C LYS A 210 -18.94 -11.54 -15.56
N GLN A 211 -19.40 -10.60 -14.73
CA GLN A 211 -18.60 -9.45 -14.34
C GLN A 211 -17.43 -9.89 -13.46
N ALA A 212 -17.70 -10.76 -12.48
CA ALA A 212 -16.64 -11.35 -11.65
C ALA A 212 -15.62 -12.15 -12.49
N ILE A 213 -16.05 -12.88 -13.53
CA ILE A 213 -15.13 -13.56 -14.46
C ILE A 213 -14.30 -12.54 -15.27
N LEU A 214 -14.89 -11.42 -15.71
CA LEU A 214 -14.16 -10.35 -16.39
C LEU A 214 -13.14 -9.66 -15.50
N ASP A 215 -13.42 -9.55 -14.20
CA ASP A 215 -12.56 -8.86 -13.23
C ASP A 215 -11.48 -9.80 -12.67
N ASN A 216 -11.83 -11.06 -12.40
CA ASN A 216 -10.99 -12.00 -11.65
C ASN A 216 -10.55 -13.23 -12.47
N GLY A 217 -11.03 -13.39 -13.70
CA GLY A 217 -10.64 -14.47 -14.61
C GLY A 217 -11.50 -15.72 -14.45
N SER A 218 -12.01 -15.99 -13.26
CA SER A 218 -12.93 -17.09 -13.01
C SER A 218 -13.66 -16.92 -11.69
N VAL A 219 -14.70 -17.72 -11.47
CA VAL A 219 -15.38 -17.85 -10.18
C VAL A 219 -15.47 -19.32 -9.79
N LEU A 220 -15.56 -19.58 -8.49
CA LEU A 220 -15.88 -20.91 -7.95
C LEU A 220 -17.41 -21.08 -7.95
N ALA A 221 -17.89 -22.28 -8.27
CA ALA A 221 -19.29 -22.64 -8.05
C ALA A 221 -19.42 -24.14 -7.76
N CYS A 222 -20.53 -24.53 -7.15
CA CYS A 222 -20.90 -25.92 -6.91
C CYS A 222 -22.12 -26.30 -7.74
N TYR A 223 -22.23 -27.58 -8.10
CA TYR A 223 -23.43 -28.13 -8.72
C TYR A 223 -23.63 -29.60 -8.35
N TYR A 224 -24.79 -30.15 -8.68
CA TYR A 224 -25.07 -31.58 -8.56
C TYR A 224 -24.74 -32.28 -9.87
N ASP A 225 -23.64 -33.04 -9.93
CA ASP A 225 -23.33 -33.96 -11.02
C ASP A 225 -24.20 -35.21 -10.93
N ALA A 226 -25.10 -35.36 -11.89
CA ALA A 226 -25.97 -36.51 -12.03
C ALA A 226 -25.46 -37.48 -13.12
N ALA A 227 -25.60 -38.78 -12.85
CA ALA A 227 -25.22 -39.82 -13.80
C ALA A 227 -26.08 -39.78 -15.08
N GLY A 228 -25.43 -39.96 -16.24
CA GLY A 228 -26.12 -40.04 -17.54
C GLY A 228 -26.70 -38.72 -18.07
N VAL A 229 -26.42 -37.58 -17.44
CA VAL A 229 -26.92 -36.26 -17.85
C VAL A 229 -26.09 -35.62 -18.97
N ILE A 230 -24.79 -35.91 -19.01
CA ILE A 230 -23.87 -35.35 -20.02
C ILE A 230 -24.22 -35.90 -21.41
N LYS A 231 -24.07 -35.04 -22.42
CA LYS A 231 -24.05 -35.38 -23.85
C LYS A 231 -22.90 -34.64 -24.51
N GLY A 232 -21.87 -35.40 -24.93
CA GLY A 232 -20.62 -34.82 -25.42
C GLY A 232 -19.95 -33.99 -24.32
N GLU A 233 -19.83 -32.68 -24.54
CA GLU A 233 -19.28 -31.71 -23.59
C GLU A 233 -20.36 -30.85 -22.92
N SER A 234 -21.63 -31.25 -22.96
CA SER A 234 -22.76 -30.42 -22.48
C SER A 234 -23.50 -31.07 -21.32
N TYR A 235 -23.66 -30.33 -20.23
CA TYR A 235 -24.36 -30.73 -19.01
C TYR A 235 -25.59 -29.85 -18.76
N TYR A 236 -26.75 -30.49 -18.59
CA TYR A 236 -27.95 -29.84 -18.08
C TYR A 236 -28.88 -30.87 -17.46
N ASN A 237 -29.11 -30.74 -16.15
CA ASN A 237 -30.08 -31.53 -15.42
C ASN A 237 -31.40 -30.76 -15.32
N SER A 238 -32.46 -31.30 -15.93
CA SER A 238 -33.80 -30.70 -15.86
C SER A 238 -34.50 -30.95 -14.52
N GLN A 239 -33.90 -31.71 -13.61
CA GLN A 239 -34.40 -31.86 -12.25
C GLN A 239 -33.93 -30.69 -11.39
N GLU A 240 -34.86 -30.03 -10.70
CA GLU A 240 -34.56 -28.92 -9.79
C GLU A 240 -33.98 -29.46 -8.46
N ILE A 241 -32.72 -29.89 -8.50
CA ILE A 241 -32.03 -30.47 -7.35
C ILE A 241 -31.41 -29.36 -6.51
N ASN A 242 -31.94 -29.16 -5.30
CA ASN A 242 -31.39 -28.25 -4.30
C ASN A 242 -30.30 -28.96 -3.45
N SER A 243 -29.22 -29.37 -4.10
CA SER A 243 -28.04 -29.99 -3.48
C SER A 243 -26.85 -29.88 -4.44
N PHE A 244 -25.65 -30.16 -3.97
CA PHE A 244 -24.46 -30.23 -4.78
C PHE A 244 -23.57 -31.40 -4.33
N ASN A 245 -22.75 -31.91 -5.24
CA ASN A 245 -21.76 -32.97 -4.98
C ASN A 245 -20.44 -32.73 -5.71
N HIS A 246 -20.32 -31.63 -6.46
CA HIS A 246 -19.11 -31.31 -7.22
C HIS A 246 -18.86 -29.79 -7.24
N ALA A 247 -17.59 -29.40 -7.16
CA ALA A 247 -17.14 -28.01 -7.18
C ALA A 247 -16.27 -27.77 -8.42
N ILE A 248 -16.45 -26.62 -9.06
CA ILE A 248 -15.84 -26.29 -10.35
C ILE A 248 -15.37 -24.84 -10.42
N SER A 249 -14.58 -24.53 -11.46
CA SER A 249 -14.22 -23.16 -11.84
C SER A 249 -14.95 -22.76 -13.11
N ILE A 250 -15.79 -21.71 -13.04
CA ILE A 250 -16.42 -21.10 -14.22
C ILE A 250 -15.42 -20.12 -14.82
N VAL A 251 -14.98 -20.38 -16.05
CA VAL A 251 -13.89 -19.65 -16.72
C VAL A 251 -14.34 -18.89 -17.95
N GLY A 252 -15.64 -18.87 -18.24
CA GLY A 252 -16.17 -18.20 -19.42
C GLY A 252 -17.63 -18.52 -19.68
N TRP A 253 -18.12 -18.04 -20.81
CA TRP A 253 -19.50 -18.26 -21.25
C TRP A 253 -19.68 -18.04 -22.74
N ASP A 254 -20.81 -18.54 -23.25
CA ASP A 254 -21.31 -18.26 -24.60
C ASP A 254 -22.83 -18.15 -24.55
N ASP A 255 -23.36 -16.94 -24.75
CA ASP A 255 -24.81 -16.64 -24.75
C ASP A 255 -25.56 -17.31 -25.90
N ASN A 256 -24.85 -17.69 -26.98
CA ASN A 256 -25.41 -18.34 -28.15
C ASN A 256 -25.16 -19.85 -28.17
N TYR A 257 -24.64 -20.44 -27.09
CA TYR A 257 -24.40 -21.87 -27.02
C TYR A 257 -25.71 -22.64 -27.28
N ASP A 258 -25.73 -23.42 -28.36
CA ASP A 258 -26.94 -24.06 -28.89
C ASP A 258 -27.55 -25.06 -27.89
N ALA A 259 -28.79 -24.78 -27.46
CA ALA A 259 -29.57 -25.61 -26.54
C ALA A 259 -29.72 -27.07 -27.02
N ASN A 260 -29.66 -27.34 -28.32
CA ASN A 260 -29.79 -28.69 -28.87
C ASN A 260 -28.56 -29.59 -28.62
N LYS A 261 -27.45 -29.02 -28.15
CA LYS A 261 -26.25 -29.77 -27.78
C LYS A 261 -26.44 -30.56 -26.48
N PHE A 262 -27.32 -30.13 -25.59
CA PHE A 262 -27.62 -30.82 -24.34
C PHE A 262 -28.47 -32.09 -24.56
N ARG A 263 -28.43 -33.02 -23.60
CA ARG A 263 -29.22 -34.26 -23.63
C ARG A 263 -30.71 -33.96 -23.47
N THR A 264 -31.04 -33.22 -22.41
CA THR A 264 -32.32 -32.55 -22.26
C THR A 264 -32.15 -31.13 -22.79
N VAL A 265 -33.12 -30.63 -23.55
CA VAL A 265 -33.02 -29.28 -24.15
C VAL A 265 -33.41 -28.24 -23.10
N PRO A 266 -32.52 -27.28 -22.73
CA PRO A 266 -32.86 -26.17 -21.84
C PRO A 266 -33.85 -25.19 -22.50
N SER A 267 -34.38 -24.26 -21.72
CA SER A 267 -35.41 -23.31 -22.18
C SER A 267 -34.87 -22.23 -23.13
N ARG A 268 -33.54 -22.05 -23.18
CA ARG A 268 -32.84 -21.05 -24.00
C ARG A 268 -31.44 -21.53 -24.38
N ASN A 269 -30.86 -20.88 -25.39
CA ASN A 269 -29.41 -20.94 -25.64
C ASN A 269 -28.67 -20.26 -24.49
N GLY A 270 -27.40 -20.61 -24.33
CA GLY A 270 -26.51 -20.01 -23.35
C GLY A 270 -25.92 -21.02 -22.38
N ALA A 271 -24.60 -20.96 -22.20
CA ALA A 271 -23.90 -21.87 -21.30
C ALA A 271 -22.65 -21.23 -20.67
N TRP A 272 -22.31 -21.74 -19.50
CA TRP A 272 -21.06 -21.48 -18.79
C TRP A 272 -19.96 -22.43 -19.26
N LEU A 273 -18.77 -21.90 -19.54
CA LEU A 273 -17.57 -22.70 -19.81
C LEU A 273 -16.90 -23.07 -18.48
N ILE A 274 -16.74 -24.36 -18.24
CA ILE A 274 -16.26 -24.91 -16.98
C ILE A 274 -14.88 -25.52 -17.14
N LYS A 275 -13.96 -25.17 -16.24
CA LYS A 275 -12.71 -25.90 -16.01
C LYS A 275 -12.94 -26.89 -14.88
N ASN A 276 -12.81 -28.18 -15.19
CA ASN A 276 -13.05 -29.28 -14.24
C ASN A 276 -11.75 -29.79 -13.59
N SER A 277 -11.87 -30.82 -12.75
CA SER A 277 -10.80 -31.50 -12.03
C SER A 277 -10.72 -33.00 -12.30
N TRP A 278 -11.30 -33.49 -13.40
CA TRP A 278 -11.23 -34.90 -13.83
C TRP A 278 -10.18 -35.14 -14.92
N GLY A 279 -9.11 -34.36 -14.95
CA GLY A 279 -8.03 -34.51 -15.92
C GLY A 279 -8.39 -34.10 -17.35
N THR A 280 -7.37 -34.08 -18.21
CA THR A 280 -7.49 -33.64 -19.61
C THR A 280 -8.15 -34.67 -20.52
N GLY A 281 -8.40 -35.89 -20.04
CA GLY A 281 -9.12 -36.93 -20.78
C GLY A 281 -10.63 -36.72 -20.81
N PHE A 282 -11.19 -35.93 -19.90
CA PHE A 282 -12.62 -35.68 -19.81
C PHE A 282 -13.07 -34.54 -20.73
N GLY A 283 -14.25 -34.65 -21.33
CA GLY A 283 -14.85 -33.58 -22.15
C GLY A 283 -13.90 -33.07 -23.24
N ASN A 284 -13.80 -31.75 -23.37
CA ASN A 284 -12.85 -31.11 -24.28
C ASN A 284 -11.59 -30.68 -23.51
N LYS A 285 -10.65 -31.61 -23.33
CA LYS A 285 -9.39 -31.39 -22.59
C LYS A 285 -9.58 -30.99 -21.12
N GLY A 286 -10.61 -31.53 -20.49
CA GLY A 286 -11.02 -31.25 -19.12
C GLY A 286 -12.02 -30.10 -18.98
N TYR A 287 -12.45 -29.50 -20.10
CA TYR A 287 -13.48 -28.46 -20.12
C TYR A 287 -14.82 -29.01 -20.63
N PHE A 288 -15.91 -28.40 -20.16
CA PHE A 288 -17.27 -28.71 -20.60
C PHE A 288 -18.20 -27.51 -20.37
N TRP A 289 -19.44 -27.61 -20.83
CA TRP A 289 -20.44 -26.56 -20.79
C TRP A 289 -21.59 -26.93 -19.87
N ILE A 290 -21.97 -26.01 -18.97
CA ILE A 290 -23.19 -26.13 -18.16
C ILE A 290 -24.20 -25.10 -18.65
N SER A 291 -25.44 -25.53 -18.91
CA SER A 291 -26.53 -24.62 -19.31
C SER A 291 -26.77 -23.51 -18.29
N TYR A 292 -27.14 -22.31 -18.73
CA TYR A 292 -27.62 -21.25 -17.83
C TYR A 292 -28.89 -21.63 -17.06
N ASP A 293 -29.61 -22.64 -17.50
CA ASP A 293 -30.83 -23.12 -16.84
C ASP A 293 -30.56 -24.21 -15.79
N GLU A 294 -29.30 -24.61 -15.58
CA GLU A 294 -28.93 -25.60 -14.57
C GLU A 294 -29.34 -25.14 -13.17
N TYR A 295 -30.33 -25.81 -12.59
CA TYR A 295 -30.90 -25.40 -11.31
C TYR A 295 -29.89 -25.52 -10.19
N SER A 296 -29.12 -26.61 -10.13
CA SER A 296 -28.25 -26.92 -9.00
C SER A 296 -26.95 -26.11 -8.95
N LEU A 297 -26.65 -25.32 -9.99
CA LEU A 297 -25.43 -24.51 -10.06
C LEU A 297 -25.56 -23.27 -9.16
N GLY A 298 -24.72 -23.16 -8.14
CA GLY A 298 -24.76 -22.04 -7.22
C GLY A 298 -23.63 -22.03 -6.19
N ASP A 299 -23.86 -21.34 -5.08
CA ASP A 299 -22.81 -20.85 -4.15
C ASP A 299 -21.60 -20.32 -4.91
N VAL A 300 -21.85 -19.28 -5.71
CA VAL A 300 -20.85 -18.74 -6.61
C VAL A 300 -19.98 -17.72 -5.89
N TYR A 301 -18.69 -18.00 -5.79
CA TYR A 301 -17.72 -17.15 -5.09
C TYR A 301 -16.69 -16.55 -6.03
N SER A 302 -16.35 -15.28 -5.80
CA SER A 302 -15.10 -14.69 -6.28
C SER A 302 -14.08 -14.59 -5.16
N TYR A 303 -12.82 -14.78 -5.51
CA TYR A 303 -11.68 -14.68 -4.60
C TYR A 303 -10.61 -13.77 -5.18
N GLU A 304 -9.91 -13.06 -4.29
CA GLU A 304 -8.78 -12.19 -4.62
C GLU A 304 -7.57 -12.55 -3.75
N PHE A 305 -6.37 -12.37 -4.30
CA PHE A 305 -5.13 -12.84 -3.68
C PHE A 305 -3.99 -11.84 -3.84
N GLU A 306 -3.04 -11.89 -2.93
CA GLU A 306 -1.75 -11.22 -3.09
C GLU A 306 -0.57 -12.14 -2.72
N PRO A 307 0.65 -11.88 -3.23
CA PRO A 307 1.82 -12.61 -2.78
C PRO A 307 2.07 -12.38 -1.29
N LYS A 308 2.40 -13.45 -0.56
CA LYS A 308 2.63 -13.40 0.89
C LYS A 308 3.75 -12.44 1.27
N ASN A 309 4.89 -12.44 0.57
CA ASN A 309 5.98 -11.44 0.74
C ASN A 309 6.35 -11.11 2.20
N ASN A 310 6.69 -12.14 3.00
CA ASN A 310 7.03 -11.99 4.43
C ASN A 310 5.91 -11.36 5.29
N GLN A 311 4.65 -11.52 4.87
CA GLN A 311 3.50 -11.22 5.71
C GLN A 311 3.29 -12.32 6.74
N GLU A 312 2.98 -11.88 7.95
CA GLU A 312 2.51 -12.74 9.04
C GLU A 312 1.10 -12.29 9.44
N THR A 313 0.34 -13.23 10.03
CA THR A 313 -1.05 -12.99 10.41
C THR A 313 -1.21 -13.18 11.91
N TYR A 314 -1.60 -12.12 12.60
CA TYR A 314 -2.12 -12.20 13.95
C TYR A 314 -3.60 -12.56 13.88
N GLN A 315 -3.94 -13.74 14.35
CA GLN A 315 -5.30 -14.26 14.38
C GLN A 315 -5.52 -15.10 15.64
N TYR A 316 -6.79 -15.33 15.96
CA TYR A 316 -7.23 -16.31 16.95
C TYR A 316 -8.13 -17.38 16.32
N ASP A 317 -8.73 -17.11 15.15
CA ASP A 317 -9.61 -18.06 14.48
C ASP A 317 -8.82 -19.04 13.60
N GLY A 318 -8.62 -20.26 14.08
CA GLY A 318 -7.92 -21.34 13.40
C GLY A 318 -8.84 -22.36 12.71
N THR A 319 -10.11 -22.47 13.11
CA THR A 319 -11.06 -23.39 12.46
C THR A 319 -11.68 -22.77 11.20
N THR A 320 -12.35 -23.60 10.40
CA THR A 320 -13.07 -23.18 9.19
C THR A 320 -14.59 -23.09 9.38
N ASN A 321 -15.06 -23.02 10.64
CA ASN A 321 -16.47 -22.84 10.96
C ASN A 321 -16.96 -21.41 10.66
N ALA A 322 -17.89 -21.26 9.72
CA ALA A 322 -18.48 -19.99 9.33
C ALA A 322 -19.72 -19.62 10.17
N PHE A 323 -19.60 -19.49 11.49
CA PHE A 323 -20.74 -19.03 12.31
C PHE A 323 -20.98 -17.54 12.09
N ASN A 324 -22.21 -17.17 11.74
CA ASN A 324 -22.59 -15.79 11.46
C ASN A 324 -23.41 -15.23 12.62
N TYR A 325 -22.94 -14.13 13.21
CA TYR A 325 -23.70 -13.38 14.20
C TYR A 325 -24.27 -12.11 13.55
N PHE A 326 -25.59 -11.99 13.52
CA PHE A 326 -26.30 -10.82 13.01
C PHE A 326 -26.54 -9.82 14.13
N ILE A 327 -26.14 -8.56 13.89
CA ILE A 327 -26.21 -7.46 14.85
C ILE A 327 -27.66 -7.02 15.04
N SER A 328 -28.15 -7.03 16.28
CA SER A 328 -29.53 -6.63 16.62
C SER A 328 -29.69 -5.10 16.73
N ASP A 329 -28.68 -4.40 17.23
CA ASP A 329 -28.81 -3.02 17.72
C ASP A 329 -28.46 -1.94 16.67
N LYS A 330 -28.50 -2.30 15.38
CA LYS A 330 -28.03 -1.51 14.22
C LYS A 330 -26.57 -1.04 14.31
N THR A 331 -25.87 -1.09 15.44
CA THR A 331 -24.44 -0.76 15.52
C THR A 331 -23.82 -1.49 16.70
N ASP A 332 -22.85 -2.35 16.43
CA ASP A 332 -22.09 -3.07 17.44
C ASP A 332 -20.59 -2.89 17.24
N THR A 333 -19.82 -3.06 18.31
CA THR A 333 -18.36 -2.94 18.26
C THR A 333 -17.70 -4.22 18.80
N TYR A 334 -16.74 -4.73 18.04
CA TYR A 334 -15.96 -5.91 18.35
C TYR A 334 -14.47 -5.58 18.30
N ALA A 335 -13.66 -6.35 19.02
CA ALA A 335 -12.22 -6.18 18.97
C ALA A 335 -11.46 -7.48 19.23
N ASN A 336 -10.28 -7.60 18.65
CA ASN A 336 -9.26 -8.56 19.07
C ASN A 336 -8.04 -7.80 19.60
N GLU A 337 -7.48 -8.25 20.71
CA GLU A 337 -6.19 -7.79 21.24
C GLU A 337 -5.10 -8.82 20.98
N PHE A 338 -3.97 -8.41 20.44
CA PHE A 338 -2.88 -9.32 20.10
C PHE A 338 -1.59 -8.92 20.82
N LEU A 339 -0.91 -9.92 21.39
CA LEU A 339 0.46 -9.77 21.88
C LEU A 339 1.43 -9.78 20.70
N VAL A 340 2.19 -8.70 20.51
CA VAL A 340 3.23 -8.62 19.47
C VAL A 340 4.40 -9.54 19.85
N LYS A 341 4.67 -10.54 19.01
CA LYS A 341 5.75 -11.52 19.21
C LYS A 341 6.99 -11.25 18.37
N GLY A 342 6.83 -10.61 17.21
CA GLY A 342 7.94 -10.31 16.30
C GLY A 342 8.70 -9.04 16.68
N THR A 343 9.98 -9.01 16.31
CA THR A 343 10.80 -7.78 16.38
C THR A 343 10.65 -6.98 15.11
N ASN A 344 10.53 -5.64 15.21
CA ASN A 344 10.44 -4.73 14.06
C ASN A 344 9.26 -5.01 13.11
N GLU A 345 8.11 -5.43 13.64
CA GLU A 345 6.93 -5.64 12.83
C GLU A 345 6.14 -4.35 12.63
N VAL A 346 5.53 -4.24 11.46
CA VAL A 346 4.55 -3.19 11.17
C VAL A 346 3.21 -3.82 10.80
N LEU A 347 2.13 -3.33 11.39
CA LEU A 347 0.78 -3.64 10.94
C LEU A 347 0.51 -2.89 9.64
N ASN A 348 0.17 -3.63 8.58
CA ASN A 348 0.02 -3.09 7.23
C ASN A 348 -1.43 -3.17 6.72
N ALA A 349 -2.17 -4.17 7.16
CA ALA A 349 -3.58 -4.33 6.84
C ALA A 349 -4.31 -5.05 7.99
N VAL A 350 -5.63 -5.06 7.91
CA VAL A 350 -6.49 -5.88 8.79
C VAL A 350 -7.49 -6.62 7.92
N THR A 351 -7.95 -7.79 8.37
CA THR A 351 -9.07 -8.49 7.74
C THR A 351 -10.23 -8.64 8.71
N ILE A 352 -11.44 -8.69 8.16
CA ILE A 352 -12.66 -9.00 8.91
C ILE A 352 -13.58 -9.88 8.06
N GLY A 353 -14.15 -10.91 8.67
CA GLY A 353 -15.22 -11.72 8.06
C GLY A 353 -16.60 -11.13 8.32
N SER A 354 -17.40 -10.97 7.26
CA SER A 354 -18.80 -10.54 7.34
C SER A 354 -19.66 -11.26 6.31
N ASN A 355 -20.87 -11.68 6.68
CA ASN A 355 -21.83 -12.31 5.76
C ASN A 355 -22.87 -11.32 5.23
N THR A 356 -22.67 -10.01 5.46
CA THR A 356 -23.51 -8.95 4.92
C THR A 356 -22.64 -8.02 4.08
N PRO A 357 -22.93 -7.82 2.78
CA PRO A 357 -22.21 -6.87 1.97
C PRO A 357 -22.66 -5.44 2.23
N ASN A 358 -21.87 -4.47 1.77
CA ASN A 358 -22.11 -3.04 1.88
C ASN A 358 -22.34 -2.54 3.32
N VAL A 359 -21.58 -3.05 4.28
CA VAL A 359 -21.67 -2.66 5.70
C VAL A 359 -20.70 -1.51 6.02
N PRO A 360 -21.19 -0.30 6.35
CA PRO A 360 -20.32 0.76 6.84
C PRO A 360 -19.61 0.35 8.14
N TYR A 361 -18.35 0.72 8.27
CA TYR A 361 -17.55 0.43 9.46
C TYR A 361 -16.70 1.63 9.90
N LYS A 362 -16.36 1.65 11.19
CA LYS A 362 -15.25 2.41 11.75
C LYS A 362 -14.21 1.43 12.31
N LEU A 363 -12.98 1.54 11.82
CA LEU A 363 -11.80 0.79 12.25
C LEU A 363 -10.94 1.70 13.12
N GLU A 364 -10.56 1.22 14.30
CA GLU A 364 -9.61 1.88 15.18
C GLU A 364 -8.49 0.91 15.57
N ILE A 365 -7.25 1.42 15.66
CA ILE A 365 -6.09 0.65 16.12
C ILE A 365 -5.53 1.32 17.36
N TYR A 366 -5.40 0.57 18.45
CA TYR A 366 -4.77 1.02 19.68
C TYR A 366 -3.47 0.25 19.91
N THR A 367 -2.43 0.95 20.36
CA THR A 367 -1.13 0.36 20.74
C THR A 367 -0.77 0.71 22.16
N ASN A 368 0.16 -0.04 22.76
CA ASN A 368 0.58 0.16 24.14
C ASN A 368 -0.62 0.10 25.10
N LEU A 369 -1.44 -0.95 24.95
CA LEU A 369 -2.58 -1.18 25.84
C LEU A 369 -2.11 -1.24 27.29
N THR A 370 -2.90 -0.64 28.18
CA THR A 370 -2.59 -0.55 29.63
C THR A 370 -3.42 -1.51 30.46
N ASP A 371 -4.49 -2.06 29.88
CA ASP A 371 -5.38 -3.06 30.44
C ASP A 371 -5.82 -4.00 29.31
N THR A 372 -5.49 -5.29 29.42
CA THR A 372 -5.79 -6.33 28.42
C THR A 372 -7.23 -6.82 28.48
N ASN A 373 -8.10 -6.21 29.31
CA ASN A 373 -9.55 -6.43 29.28
C ASN A 373 -10.30 -5.25 28.67
N ASN A 374 -9.56 -4.28 28.13
CA ASN A 374 -10.10 -3.08 27.55
C ASN A 374 -9.33 -2.75 26.27
N PRO A 375 -9.89 -3.13 25.10
CA PRO A 375 -9.30 -2.89 23.79
C PRO A 375 -9.01 -1.43 23.46
N THR A 376 -9.52 -0.50 24.27
CA THR A 376 -9.37 0.95 24.08
C THR A 376 -8.51 1.61 25.17
N SER A 377 -7.76 0.83 25.95
CA SER A 377 -6.95 1.31 27.08
C SER A 377 -5.61 1.96 26.70
N GLY A 378 -5.18 1.82 25.45
CA GLY A 378 -3.90 2.33 24.95
C GLY A 378 -4.01 3.63 24.13
N ASN A 379 -2.99 3.88 23.30
CA ASN A 379 -2.96 5.02 22.39
C ASN A 379 -3.69 4.68 21.09
N CYS A 380 -4.76 5.42 20.78
CA CYS A 380 -5.40 5.35 19.46
C CYS A 380 -4.48 6.00 18.42
N ILE A 381 -3.96 5.19 17.50
CA ILE A 381 -3.00 5.62 16.48
C ILE A 381 -3.61 5.66 15.08
N LEU A 382 -4.78 5.03 14.89
CA LEU A 382 -5.54 5.07 13.64
C LEU A 382 -7.04 5.12 13.93
N THR A 383 -7.75 5.92 13.16
CA THR A 383 -9.20 5.85 12.98
C THR A 383 -9.51 5.95 11.49
N LYS A 384 -10.16 4.94 10.92
CA LYS A 384 -10.51 4.85 9.49
C LYS A 384 -11.96 4.43 9.34
N ASN A 385 -12.72 5.15 8.52
CA ASN A 385 -14.08 4.75 8.15
C ASN A 385 -14.05 4.12 6.75
N GLY A 386 -14.96 3.19 6.50
CA GLY A 386 -15.09 2.56 5.19
C GLY A 386 -16.39 1.77 5.05
N THR A 387 -16.45 0.90 4.03
CA THR A 387 -17.57 -0.02 3.80
C THR A 387 -17.00 -1.39 3.47
N LEU A 388 -17.51 -2.43 4.14
CA LEU A 388 -17.23 -3.82 3.80
C LEU A 388 -18.10 -4.16 2.59
N GLU A 389 -17.49 -4.22 1.40
CA GLU A 389 -18.23 -4.45 0.16
C GLU A 389 -18.60 -5.93 -0.03
N ASN A 390 -17.80 -6.84 0.52
CA ASN A 390 -17.90 -8.26 0.24
C ASN A 390 -18.71 -9.03 1.27
N ARG A 391 -19.52 -9.98 0.79
CA ARG A 391 -20.12 -11.06 1.58
C ARG A 391 -19.09 -12.17 1.77
N GLY A 392 -18.15 -11.96 2.68
CA GLY A 392 -17.05 -12.85 3.01
C GLY A 392 -15.94 -12.14 3.78
N ILE A 393 -14.70 -12.47 3.46
CA ILE A 393 -13.49 -11.85 4.00
C ILE A 393 -13.25 -10.51 3.29
N ASN A 394 -13.01 -9.47 4.08
CA ASN A 394 -12.70 -8.14 3.60
C ASN A 394 -11.30 -7.73 4.09
N TYR A 395 -10.38 -7.46 3.16
CA TYR A 395 -9.04 -6.95 3.45
C TYR A 395 -9.00 -5.42 3.37
N ILE A 396 -8.58 -4.81 4.48
CA ILE A 396 -8.51 -3.35 4.63
C ILE A 396 -7.05 -2.95 4.76
N LYS A 397 -6.50 -2.44 3.65
CA LYS A 397 -5.15 -1.85 3.64
C LYS A 397 -5.12 -0.56 4.45
N LEU A 398 -4.11 -0.41 5.31
CA LEU A 398 -3.91 0.82 6.07
C LEU A 398 -3.22 1.88 5.20
N ASP A 399 -3.58 3.15 5.40
CA ASP A 399 -3.02 4.28 4.62
C ASP A 399 -1.54 4.52 4.96
N SER A 400 -1.10 4.08 6.14
CA SER A 400 0.29 4.06 6.57
C SER A 400 0.49 2.86 7.49
N SER A 401 1.63 2.18 7.35
CA SER A 401 1.96 1.06 8.23
C SER A 401 2.22 1.55 9.65
N ILE A 402 1.81 0.76 10.63
CA ILE A 402 1.87 1.08 12.05
C ILE A 402 3.00 0.28 12.69
N SER A 403 3.95 0.93 13.35
CA SER A 403 5.01 0.23 14.09
C SER A 403 4.45 -0.46 15.33
N LEU A 404 4.76 -1.75 15.49
CA LEU A 404 4.38 -2.55 16.65
C LEU A 404 5.61 -2.80 17.53
N GLN A 405 5.49 -2.49 18.83
CA GLN A 405 6.57 -2.76 19.78
C GLN A 405 6.51 -4.21 20.24
N ASN A 406 7.63 -4.92 20.13
CA ASN A 406 7.76 -6.30 20.60
C ASN A 406 7.35 -6.43 22.08
N SER A 407 6.65 -7.51 22.44
CA SER A 407 6.19 -7.81 23.79
C SER A 407 5.21 -6.77 24.37
N THR A 408 4.50 -6.05 23.51
CA THR A 408 3.37 -5.18 23.89
C THR A 408 2.09 -5.67 23.25
N TYR A 409 0.93 -5.25 23.78
CA TYR A 409 -0.36 -5.52 23.16
C TYR A 409 -0.81 -4.38 22.27
N TYR A 410 -1.47 -4.74 21.17
CA TYR A 410 -2.27 -3.82 20.34
C TYR A 410 -3.65 -4.40 20.11
N SER A 411 -4.64 -3.56 19.82
CA SER A 411 -5.99 -3.99 19.50
C SER A 411 -6.42 -3.53 18.11
N ILE A 412 -7.27 -4.34 17.50
CA ILE A 412 -8.01 -4.00 16.28
C ILE A 412 -9.47 -3.90 16.67
N VAL A 413 -10.04 -2.70 16.57
CA VAL A 413 -11.41 -2.41 16.99
C VAL A 413 -12.26 -2.09 15.76
N PHE A 414 -13.32 -2.85 15.55
CA PHE A 414 -14.30 -2.63 14.49
C PHE A 414 -15.65 -2.26 15.08
N THR A 415 -16.16 -1.07 14.74
CA THR A 415 -17.57 -0.73 14.90
C THR A 415 -18.27 -0.98 13.56
N LEU A 416 -19.19 -1.94 13.54
CA LEU A 416 -20.01 -2.28 12.38
C LEU A 416 -21.34 -1.55 12.48
N ILE A 417 -21.71 -0.82 11.43
CA ILE A 417 -22.87 0.07 11.43
C ILE A 417 -23.91 -0.50 10.46
N GLY A 418 -24.89 -1.19 11.00
CA GLY A 418 -26.09 -1.63 10.29
C GLY A 418 -26.89 -0.46 9.74
N THR A 419 -27.60 -0.71 8.65
CA THR A 419 -28.41 0.30 7.96
C THR A 419 -29.90 -0.07 8.05
N ASN A 420 -30.78 0.80 7.59
CA ASN A 420 -32.20 0.44 7.45
C ASN A 420 -32.44 -0.58 6.32
N GLN A 421 -31.43 -0.80 5.46
CA GLN A 421 -31.52 -1.71 4.32
C GLN A 421 -31.05 -3.12 4.69
N ASN A 422 -29.99 -3.24 5.48
CA ASN A 422 -29.41 -4.52 5.88
C ASN A 422 -28.92 -4.51 7.34
N ASN A 423 -29.16 -5.61 8.06
CA ASN A 423 -28.50 -5.89 9.34
C ASN A 423 -27.03 -6.27 9.09
N SER A 424 -26.11 -5.65 9.80
CA SER A 424 -24.69 -6.02 9.75
C SER A 424 -24.47 -7.39 10.38
N SER A 425 -23.42 -8.08 9.94
CA SER A 425 -22.98 -9.33 10.54
C SER A 425 -21.48 -9.38 10.72
N ILE A 426 -21.05 -10.17 11.70
CA ILE A 426 -19.66 -10.56 11.89
C ILE A 426 -19.57 -12.09 11.85
N MET A 427 -18.52 -12.60 11.20
CA MET A 427 -18.18 -14.02 11.27
C MET A 427 -17.40 -14.30 12.54
N LEU A 428 -17.79 -15.36 13.24
CA LEU A 428 -17.13 -15.83 14.45
C LEU A 428 -16.62 -17.25 14.25
N ASP A 429 -15.58 -17.60 14.98
CA ASP A 429 -15.14 -18.97 15.20
C ASP A 429 -15.72 -19.51 16.51
N THR A 430 -16.06 -20.80 16.55
CA THR A 430 -16.61 -21.46 17.74
C THR A 430 -16.59 -22.98 17.54
N THR A 431 -16.59 -23.72 18.65
CA THR A 431 -16.73 -25.17 18.64
C THR A 431 -18.11 -25.57 18.07
N LYS A 432 -18.12 -26.42 17.04
CA LYS A 432 -19.35 -26.88 16.39
C LYS A 432 -19.20 -28.30 15.88
N LYS A 433 -20.17 -29.15 16.23
CA LYS A 433 -20.24 -30.54 15.79
C LYS A 433 -21.37 -30.75 14.78
N ALA A 434 -21.05 -31.32 13.64
CA ALA A 434 -21.98 -31.81 12.62
C ALA A 434 -21.86 -33.34 12.48
N SER A 435 -22.55 -33.92 11.49
CA SER A 435 -22.59 -35.36 11.27
C SER A 435 -21.29 -35.96 10.74
N ASP A 436 -20.54 -35.17 9.97
CA ASP A 436 -19.34 -35.56 9.22
C ASP A 436 -18.08 -34.78 9.62
N ILE A 437 -18.24 -33.72 10.44
CA ILE A 437 -17.14 -32.87 10.88
C ILE A 437 -17.40 -32.30 12.28
N GLU A 438 -16.33 -32.10 13.04
CA GLU A 438 -16.33 -31.42 14.33
C GLU A 438 -15.21 -30.38 14.35
N PHE A 439 -15.58 -29.12 14.58
CA PHE A 439 -14.66 -28.03 14.84
C PHE A 439 -14.51 -27.84 16.34
N ILE A 440 -13.27 -27.70 16.80
CA ILE A 440 -12.90 -27.37 18.17
C ILE A 440 -12.15 -26.05 18.09
N ALA A 441 -12.72 -25.00 18.67
CA ALA A 441 -12.07 -23.70 18.83
C ALA A 441 -11.62 -23.56 20.29
N ASP A 442 -10.34 -23.24 20.50
CA ASP A 442 -9.75 -23.03 21.83
C ASP A 442 -9.72 -21.54 22.19
N HIS A 443 -10.61 -21.15 23.09
CA HIS A 443 -10.74 -19.78 23.55
C HIS A 443 -9.78 -19.44 24.72
N SER A 444 -8.95 -20.38 25.18
CA SER A 444 -8.21 -20.26 26.46
C SER A 444 -7.20 -19.11 26.50
N ASN A 445 -6.66 -18.70 25.36
CA ASN A 445 -5.66 -17.62 25.24
C ASN A 445 -6.11 -16.48 24.31
N GLU A 446 -7.41 -16.42 24.02
CA GLU A 446 -7.98 -15.45 23.10
C GLU A 446 -8.50 -14.21 23.82
N TYR A 447 -8.11 -13.05 23.31
CA TYR A 447 -8.57 -11.75 23.80
C TYR A 447 -9.49 -11.11 22.75
N CYS A 448 -10.66 -11.72 22.53
CA CYS A 448 -11.74 -11.20 21.68
C CYS A 448 -12.83 -10.60 22.54
N PHE A 449 -13.39 -9.46 22.10
CA PHE A 449 -14.31 -8.66 22.89
C PHE A 449 -15.49 -8.18 22.06
N ALA A 450 -16.62 -8.00 22.74
CA ALA A 450 -17.76 -7.23 22.26
C ALA A 450 -18.04 -6.07 23.21
N LYS A 451 -18.48 -4.93 22.67
CA LYS A 451 -18.84 -3.77 23.47
C LYS A 451 -20.35 -3.75 23.73
N GLN A 452 -20.76 -3.78 25.00
CA GLN A 452 -22.15 -3.69 25.42
C GLN A 452 -22.32 -2.55 26.42
N TYR A 453 -23.29 -1.65 26.19
CA TYR A 453 -23.59 -0.51 27.08
C TYR A 453 -22.36 0.30 27.52
N ASN A 454 -21.43 0.56 26.58
CA ASN A 454 -20.11 1.20 26.79
C ASN A 454 -19.07 0.41 27.59
N THR A 455 -19.34 -0.83 27.97
CA THR A 455 -18.41 -1.72 28.65
C THR A 455 -17.90 -2.79 27.68
N TRP A 456 -16.61 -3.11 27.77
CA TRP A 456 -16.03 -4.24 27.04
C TRP A 456 -16.28 -5.54 27.79
N LEU A 457 -16.76 -6.55 27.07
CA LEU A 457 -16.95 -7.90 27.56
C LEU A 457 -16.10 -8.84 26.73
N GLN A 458 -15.22 -9.60 27.39
CA GLN A 458 -14.47 -10.66 26.73
C GLN A 458 -15.43 -11.79 26.32
N LEU A 459 -15.30 -12.26 25.09
CA LEU A 459 -16.04 -13.40 24.57
C LEU A 459 -15.32 -14.69 24.98
N THR A 460 -16.07 -15.66 25.50
CA THR A 460 -15.51 -16.92 26.04
C THR A 460 -15.80 -18.14 25.19
N ASP A 461 -16.81 -18.06 24.33
CA ASP A 461 -17.28 -19.17 23.49
C ASP A 461 -17.17 -18.87 21.98
N TYR A 462 -16.63 -17.69 21.65
CA TYR A 462 -16.56 -17.19 20.29
C TYR A 462 -15.30 -16.37 20.05
N THR A 463 -14.70 -16.60 18.90
CA THR A 463 -13.57 -15.82 18.39
C THR A 463 -14.02 -14.91 17.28
N CYS A 464 -13.68 -13.64 17.35
CA CYS A 464 -13.96 -12.69 16.29
C CYS A 464 -13.02 -13.01 15.10
N ARG A 465 -13.53 -13.18 13.87
CA ARG A 465 -12.67 -13.34 12.67
C ARG A 465 -12.11 -11.99 12.20
N ILE A 466 -11.35 -11.36 13.09
CA ILE A 466 -10.63 -10.09 12.90
C ILE A 466 -9.14 -10.41 12.97
N LYS A 467 -8.40 -10.16 11.90
CA LYS A 467 -6.97 -10.49 11.83
C LYS A 467 -6.12 -9.25 11.58
N GLY A 468 -4.92 -9.22 12.16
CA GLY A 468 -3.90 -8.23 11.87
C GLY A 468 -2.88 -8.79 10.89
N ILE A 469 -2.66 -8.09 9.77
CA ILE A 469 -1.68 -8.49 8.76
C ILE A 469 -0.43 -7.64 8.93
N THR A 470 0.64 -8.27 9.39
CA THR A 470 1.92 -7.61 9.65
C THR A 470 2.94 -7.92 8.59
N LYS A 471 3.96 -7.08 8.48
CA LYS A 471 5.17 -7.31 7.70
C LYS A 471 6.36 -7.05 8.57
N GLN A 472 7.42 -7.83 8.35
CA GLN A 472 8.73 -7.49 8.88
C GLN A 472 9.20 -6.17 8.25
N ASN A 473 9.54 -5.19 9.07
CA ASN A 473 10.11 -3.94 8.58
C ASN A 473 11.51 -4.24 8.05
N VAL A 474 11.70 -4.12 6.73
CA VAL A 474 13.03 -4.27 6.14
C VAL A 474 13.85 -3.06 6.56
N LEU A 475 14.78 -3.28 7.49
CA LEU A 475 15.67 -2.22 7.96
C LEU A 475 16.51 -1.69 6.79
N LYS A 476 16.36 -0.40 6.51
CA LYS A 476 17.15 0.33 5.52
C LYS A 476 18.08 1.29 6.27
N PRO A 477 19.36 0.93 6.47
CA PRO A 477 20.27 1.80 7.21
C PRO A 477 20.52 3.10 6.44
N ILE A 478 20.83 4.18 7.16
CA ILE A 478 21.36 5.40 6.53
C ILE A 478 22.72 5.08 5.93
N GLU A 479 22.83 5.18 4.61
CA GLU A 479 24.06 4.88 3.89
C GLU A 479 24.99 6.09 3.85
N SER A 480 24.43 7.29 3.64
CA SER A 480 25.19 8.55 3.59
C SER A 480 24.36 9.77 3.99
N ILE A 481 25.07 10.88 4.24
CA ILE A 481 24.52 12.21 4.48
C ILE A 481 25.28 13.22 3.63
N THR A 482 24.58 14.19 3.05
CA THR A 482 25.15 15.25 2.21
C THR A 482 24.73 16.62 2.72
N LEU A 483 25.49 17.67 2.36
CA LEU A 483 25.16 19.05 2.64
C LEU A 483 24.93 19.80 1.33
N ASN A 484 24.02 20.78 1.36
CA ASN A 484 23.83 21.72 0.25
C ASN A 484 25.11 22.53 -0.09
N LYS A 485 26.05 22.64 0.85
CA LYS A 485 27.34 23.34 0.69
C LYS A 485 28.47 22.59 1.39
N THR A 486 29.61 22.46 0.70
CA THR A 486 30.87 21.94 1.26
C THR A 486 31.82 23.05 1.73
N THR A 487 31.58 24.28 1.27
CA THR A 487 32.27 25.50 1.71
C THR A 487 31.29 26.64 1.91
N LEU A 488 31.51 27.46 2.94
CA LEU A 488 30.68 28.60 3.30
C LEU A 488 31.56 29.79 3.67
N SER A 489 31.29 30.97 3.09
CA SER A 489 31.95 32.21 3.49
C SER A 489 30.96 33.13 4.18
N LEU A 490 31.27 33.56 5.40
CA LEU A 490 30.41 34.42 6.21
C LEU A 490 31.18 35.68 6.64
N VAL A 491 30.48 36.81 6.71
CA VAL A 491 31.00 37.98 7.44
C VAL A 491 30.73 37.77 8.93
N LYS A 492 31.68 38.15 9.80
CA LYS A 492 31.48 38.12 11.25
C LYS A 492 30.14 38.77 11.65
N GLY A 493 29.33 38.06 12.43
CA GLY A 493 28.00 38.47 12.87
C GLY A 493 26.85 37.99 11.98
N ASN A 494 27.12 37.59 10.74
CA ASN A 494 26.10 37.05 9.84
C ASN A 494 25.86 35.56 10.09
N THR A 495 24.72 35.08 9.61
CA THR A 495 24.29 33.69 9.74
C THR A 495 23.88 33.09 8.41
N GLU A 496 24.04 31.79 8.25
CA GLU A 496 23.50 31.01 7.12
C GLU A 496 23.17 29.58 7.55
N THR A 497 22.17 28.95 6.93
CA THR A 497 21.75 27.58 7.29
C THR A 497 22.27 26.55 6.29
N LEU A 498 22.96 25.54 6.80
CA LEU A 498 23.32 24.35 6.04
C LEU A 498 22.15 23.37 6.06
N GLN A 499 21.78 22.83 4.90
CA GLN A 499 20.74 21.82 4.77
C GLN A 499 21.39 20.45 4.56
N ALA A 500 21.05 19.50 5.43
CA ALA A 500 21.51 18.13 5.34
C ALA A 500 20.48 17.24 4.64
N THR A 501 20.94 16.27 3.85
CA THR A 501 20.07 15.28 3.19
C THR A 501 20.61 13.88 3.42
N ILE A 502 19.78 13.03 4.03
CA ILE A 502 20.03 11.61 4.30
C ILE A 502 19.72 10.78 3.05
N ASN A 503 20.58 9.81 2.73
CA ASN A 503 20.35 8.83 1.67
C ASN A 503 20.52 7.38 2.17
N PRO A 504 19.65 6.45 1.76
CA PRO A 504 18.42 6.72 0.99
C PRO A 504 17.39 7.48 1.83
N SER A 505 16.49 8.22 1.20
CA SER A 505 15.52 9.09 1.93
C SER A 505 14.52 8.29 2.77
N ASP A 506 14.28 7.03 2.40
CA ASP A 506 13.44 6.06 3.07
C ASP A 506 14.20 5.16 4.07
N ALA A 507 15.42 5.56 4.47
CA ALA A 507 16.12 4.90 5.57
C ALA A 507 15.26 4.84 6.85
N THR A 508 15.37 3.72 7.56
CA THR A 508 14.59 3.41 8.77
C THR A 508 15.32 3.74 10.08
N ASP A 509 16.62 4.04 10.04
CA ASP A 509 17.35 4.52 11.23
C ASP A 509 16.76 5.84 11.75
N ASP A 510 17.00 6.15 13.03
CA ASP A 510 16.67 7.44 13.62
C ASP A 510 17.30 8.58 12.80
N LYS A 511 16.46 9.50 12.31
CA LYS A 511 16.89 10.62 11.44
C LYS A 511 17.37 11.84 12.22
N THR A 512 17.50 11.74 13.55
CA THR A 512 18.07 12.79 14.39
C THR A 512 19.49 13.13 13.92
N LEU A 513 19.73 14.43 13.72
CA LEU A 513 21.03 14.97 13.28
C LEU A 513 21.72 15.69 14.43
N THR A 514 23.00 15.42 14.60
CA THR A 514 23.87 16.13 15.55
C THR A 514 24.81 17.05 14.80
N TRP A 515 24.79 18.34 15.14
CA TRP A 515 25.65 19.36 14.55
C TRP A 515 26.77 19.75 15.50
N LYS A 516 27.98 19.96 14.97
CA LYS A 516 29.16 20.34 15.76
C LYS A 516 30.02 21.35 15.02
N SER A 517 30.54 22.34 15.74
CA SER A 517 31.64 23.19 15.28
C SER A 517 32.96 22.69 15.83
N GLU A 518 34.01 22.67 15.00
CA GLU A 518 35.38 22.41 15.46
C GLU A 518 35.95 23.57 16.28
N ASP A 519 35.55 24.81 16.00
CA ASP A 519 35.96 26.00 16.75
C ASP A 519 34.83 27.03 16.81
N GLU A 520 34.14 27.03 17.95
CA GLU A 520 33.04 27.95 18.24
C GLU A 520 33.46 29.42 18.38
N ASN A 521 34.76 29.71 18.52
CA ASN A 521 35.25 31.09 18.50
C ASN A 521 35.26 31.66 17.08
N ILE A 522 35.28 30.80 16.06
CA ILE A 522 35.23 31.19 14.65
C ILE A 522 33.79 31.15 14.15
N ALA A 523 33.10 30.02 14.29
CA ALA A 523 31.70 29.87 13.89
C ALA A 523 30.94 28.91 14.82
N LYS A 524 29.68 29.21 15.13
CA LYS A 524 28.78 28.35 15.90
C LYS A 524 27.70 27.76 15.01
N VAL A 525 27.17 26.59 15.34
CA VAL A 525 26.03 25.97 14.65
C VAL A 525 24.98 25.54 15.69
N ASP A 526 23.69 25.70 15.37
CA ASP A 526 22.60 25.21 16.21
C ASP A 526 22.09 23.82 15.77
N GLY A 527 21.13 23.26 16.50
CA GLY A 527 20.55 21.94 16.19
C GLY A 527 19.83 21.85 14.84
N ASN A 528 19.52 22.99 14.20
CA ASN A 528 18.85 23.07 12.91
C ASN A 528 19.83 23.39 11.76
N GLY A 529 21.14 23.35 12.01
CA GLY A 529 22.17 23.63 11.01
C GLY A 529 22.39 25.11 10.71
N LYS A 530 21.87 26.04 11.53
CA LYS A 530 22.11 27.48 11.36
C LYS A 530 23.50 27.85 11.89
N VAL A 531 24.38 28.22 10.98
CA VAL A 531 25.75 28.65 11.24
C VAL A 531 25.80 30.15 11.49
N THR A 532 26.50 30.59 12.54
CA THR A 532 26.74 32.00 12.89
C THR A 532 28.23 32.29 12.92
N GLY A 533 28.69 33.28 12.16
CA GLY A 533 30.09 33.71 12.18
C GLY A 533 30.42 34.51 13.44
N VAL A 534 31.34 34.02 14.28
CA VAL A 534 31.71 34.61 15.58
C VAL A 534 33.04 35.36 15.51
N GLY A 535 34.08 34.76 14.94
CA GLY A 535 35.43 35.29 14.88
C GLY A 535 36.04 35.04 13.52
N THR A 536 37.00 35.88 13.11
CA THR A 536 37.64 35.72 11.79
C THR A 536 38.53 34.49 11.77
N GLY A 537 38.45 33.68 10.73
CA GLY A 537 39.22 32.44 10.62
C GLY A 537 38.53 31.41 9.76
N THR A 538 38.99 30.17 9.81
CA THR A 538 38.37 29.03 9.14
C THR A 538 38.15 27.91 10.16
N THR A 539 36.96 27.31 10.17
CA THR A 539 36.61 26.15 11.00
C THR A 539 35.68 25.22 10.21
N ASN A 540 35.58 23.95 10.60
CA ASN A 540 34.58 23.05 10.01
C ASN A 540 33.33 22.96 10.87
N ILE A 541 32.18 22.91 10.20
CA ILE A 541 30.89 22.52 10.77
C ILE A 541 30.55 21.12 10.27
N THR A 542 30.39 20.18 11.18
CA THR A 542 30.12 18.77 10.87
C THR A 542 28.70 18.40 11.29
N VAL A 543 27.98 17.68 10.43
CA VAL A 543 26.71 17.02 10.76
C VAL A 543 26.92 15.51 10.83
N ILE A 544 26.31 14.86 11.81
CA ILE A 544 26.44 13.43 12.11
C ILE A 544 25.04 12.82 12.25
N THR A 545 24.79 11.69 11.60
CA THR A 545 23.55 10.90 11.75
C THR A 545 23.62 10.02 12.99
N SER A 546 22.46 9.52 13.46
CA SER A 546 22.37 8.59 14.60
C SER A 546 23.27 7.35 14.46
N ASN A 547 23.44 6.84 13.23
CA ASN A 547 24.29 5.68 12.91
C ASN A 547 25.74 6.05 12.55
N GLY A 548 26.17 7.29 12.78
CA GLY A 548 27.56 7.72 12.69
C GLY A 548 28.07 8.16 11.31
N LYS A 549 27.22 8.25 10.28
CA LYS A 549 27.60 8.88 9.01
C LYS A 549 27.78 10.38 9.23
N SER A 550 28.78 10.98 8.59
CA SER A 550 29.06 12.39 8.77
C SER A 550 29.57 13.08 7.50
N VAL A 551 29.35 14.39 7.43
CA VAL A 551 29.87 15.27 6.39
C VAL A 551 30.14 16.65 6.99
N ALA A 552 31.16 17.34 6.48
CA ALA A 552 31.58 18.64 6.99
C ALA A 552 31.51 19.72 5.91
N CYS A 553 31.19 20.94 6.34
CA CYS A 553 31.30 22.17 5.57
C CYS A 553 32.42 23.04 6.15
N LYS A 554 33.35 23.46 5.29
CA LYS A 554 34.42 24.38 5.67
C LYS A 554 33.89 25.82 5.69
N VAL A 555 33.83 26.42 6.86
CA VAL A 555 33.32 27.77 7.08
C VAL A 555 34.48 28.75 7.22
N THR A 556 34.55 29.74 6.34
CA THR A 556 35.50 30.85 6.41
C THR A 556 34.78 32.12 6.84
N VAL A 557 35.10 32.62 8.03
CA VAL A 557 34.55 33.87 8.55
C VAL A 557 35.52 35.01 8.31
N VAL A 558 35.08 36.02 7.58
CA VAL A 558 35.87 37.19 7.20
C VAL A 558 35.49 38.43 8.01
N ARG A 559 36.44 39.36 8.12
CA ARG A 559 36.19 40.65 8.76
C ARG A 559 35.25 41.48 7.90
N GLN A 560 34.33 42.18 8.54
CA GLN A 560 33.56 43.23 7.87
C GLN A 560 34.52 44.37 7.47
N THR A 561 34.62 44.67 6.19
CA THR A 561 35.38 45.82 5.66
C THR A 561 34.46 47.03 5.52
N PRO A 562 34.71 48.12 6.27
CA PRO A 562 34.02 49.40 6.07
C PRO A 562 34.26 49.93 4.66
N SER A 563 33.25 50.54 4.04
CA SER A 563 33.35 51.11 2.69
C SER A 563 32.64 52.46 2.60
N VAL A 564 33.27 53.43 1.93
CA VAL A 564 32.78 54.80 1.74
C VAL A 564 32.88 55.21 0.27
N ASN A 565 31.84 55.87 -0.22
CA ASN A 565 31.85 56.54 -1.51
C ASN A 565 31.81 58.05 -1.34
N TYR A 566 32.51 58.78 -2.19
CA TYR A 566 32.51 60.23 -2.22
C TYR A 566 32.58 60.79 -3.65
N SER A 567 32.08 62.00 -3.84
CA SER A 567 32.07 62.73 -5.11
C SER A 567 32.36 64.20 -4.82
N THR A 568 33.14 64.87 -5.67
CA THR A 568 33.53 66.26 -5.50
C THR A 568 33.04 67.12 -6.67
N HIS A 569 32.67 68.36 -6.40
CA HIS A 569 32.38 69.38 -7.41
C HIS A 569 33.65 70.20 -7.67
N VAL A 570 34.14 70.20 -8.90
CA VAL A 570 35.39 70.87 -9.30
C VAL A 570 35.06 72.08 -10.15
N GLN A 571 35.78 73.19 -9.94
CA GLN A 571 35.67 74.40 -10.76
C GLN A 571 35.69 74.08 -12.26
N ASP A 572 34.73 74.63 -13.00
CA ASP A 572 34.54 74.51 -14.46
C ASP A 572 34.31 73.07 -15.00
N ILE A 573 34.25 72.05 -14.13
CA ILE A 573 34.01 70.65 -14.51
C ILE A 573 32.71 70.13 -13.89
N GLY A 574 32.36 70.58 -12.69
CA GLY A 574 31.16 70.16 -11.99
C GLY A 574 31.34 68.90 -11.14
N TRP A 575 30.23 68.26 -10.76
CA TRP A 575 30.22 67.03 -9.97
C TRP A 575 30.88 65.88 -10.72
N GLN A 576 31.95 65.33 -10.13
CA GLN A 576 32.61 64.13 -10.63
C GLN A 576 31.84 62.86 -10.24
N GLY A 577 32.01 61.76 -10.98
CA GLY A 577 31.43 60.46 -10.60
C GLY A 577 31.88 59.99 -9.21
N TRP A 578 31.05 59.14 -8.57
CA TRP A 578 31.38 58.56 -7.26
C TRP A 578 32.67 57.75 -7.31
N LYS A 579 33.53 57.95 -6.31
CA LYS A 579 34.77 57.23 -6.07
C LYS A 579 34.68 56.50 -4.75
N ALA A 580 35.30 55.32 -4.68
CA ALA A 580 35.27 54.48 -3.50
C ALA A 580 36.67 54.36 -2.88
N ASN A 581 36.72 54.28 -1.55
CA ASN A 581 37.84 53.70 -0.79
C ASN A 581 39.26 54.08 -1.28
N GLY A 582 39.63 55.35 -1.15
CA GLY A 582 40.98 55.85 -1.45
C GLY A 582 41.21 56.24 -2.92
N GLN A 583 40.26 56.00 -3.82
CA GLN A 583 40.33 56.51 -5.19
C GLN A 583 40.29 58.05 -5.23
N MET A 584 41.08 58.67 -6.12
CA MET A 584 41.13 60.13 -6.24
C MET A 584 39.78 60.71 -6.73
N ALA A 585 39.22 61.69 -6.02
CA ALA A 585 38.05 62.48 -6.43
C ALA A 585 38.42 63.97 -6.54
N GLY A 586 38.74 64.42 -7.75
CA GLY A 586 39.21 65.77 -8.04
C GLY A 586 40.15 65.78 -9.24
N THR A 587 40.93 66.84 -9.40
CA THR A 587 41.99 66.94 -10.42
C THR A 587 43.35 67.15 -9.77
N SER A 588 44.42 66.73 -10.44
CA SER A 588 45.80 66.97 -10.03
C SER A 588 46.53 67.73 -11.14
N GLY A 589 47.33 68.73 -10.79
CA GLY A 589 48.12 69.53 -11.74
C GLY A 589 47.34 70.53 -12.61
N GLN A 590 46.02 70.67 -12.43
CA GLN A 590 45.17 71.53 -13.26
C GLN A 590 44.82 72.88 -12.64
N SER A 591 45.33 73.17 -11.43
CA SER A 591 45.06 74.42 -10.70
C SER A 591 43.55 74.75 -10.55
N LYS A 592 42.70 73.71 -10.44
CA LYS A 592 41.26 73.85 -10.19
C LYS A 592 40.94 73.59 -8.73
N ARG A 593 40.09 74.44 -8.14
CA ARG A 593 39.59 74.27 -6.76
C ARG A 593 38.44 73.26 -6.68
N LEU A 594 38.30 72.62 -5.52
CA LEU A 594 37.05 71.96 -5.13
C LEU A 594 36.08 73.02 -4.59
N GLU A 595 34.80 72.86 -4.87
CA GLU A 595 33.75 73.80 -4.41
C GLU A 595 32.72 73.11 -3.50
N ALA A 596 32.48 71.81 -3.70
CA ALA A 596 31.56 71.00 -2.89
C ALA A 596 31.96 69.51 -2.85
N ILE A 597 31.38 68.77 -1.89
CA ILE A 597 31.59 67.33 -1.71
C ILE A 597 30.28 66.62 -1.31
N ARG A 598 30.16 65.34 -1.68
CA ARG A 598 29.15 64.38 -1.21
C ARG A 598 29.87 63.15 -0.67
N ILE A 599 29.41 62.59 0.44
CA ILE A 599 29.99 61.40 1.08
C ILE A 599 28.87 60.48 1.57
N LYS A 600 28.94 59.19 1.27
CA LYS A 600 28.01 58.19 1.79
C LYS A 600 28.72 56.91 2.16
N LEU A 601 28.27 56.28 3.25
CA LEU A 601 28.69 54.91 3.58
C LEU A 601 28.02 53.92 2.62
N THR A 602 28.65 52.76 2.44
CA THR A 602 28.12 51.66 1.64
C THR A 602 28.23 50.33 2.41
N GLY A 603 27.51 49.31 1.95
CA GLY A 603 27.47 48.00 2.62
C GLY A 603 26.85 48.04 4.02
N GLU A 604 27.27 47.13 4.90
CA GLU A 604 26.74 47.00 6.26
C GLU A 604 26.98 48.24 7.14
N MET A 605 28.05 49.01 6.90
CA MET A 605 28.28 50.27 7.62
C MET A 605 27.16 51.28 7.42
N ALA A 606 26.54 51.31 6.23
CA ALA A 606 25.41 52.19 5.95
C ALA A 606 24.13 51.79 6.69
N LYS A 607 24.02 50.52 7.14
CA LYS A 607 22.91 50.04 7.97
C LYS A 607 23.09 50.42 9.44
N GLN A 608 24.33 50.46 9.92
CA GLN A 608 24.65 50.70 11.34
C GLN A 608 24.99 52.16 11.67
N TYR A 609 25.44 52.94 10.70
CA TYR A 609 25.93 54.31 10.91
C TYR A 609 25.37 55.30 9.88
N ASP A 610 25.30 56.55 10.29
CA ASP A 610 25.13 57.72 9.42
C ASP A 610 26.46 58.50 9.37
N ILE A 611 26.78 59.03 8.19
CA ILE A 611 27.92 59.92 8.01
C ILE A 611 27.42 61.35 7.82
N TYR A 612 27.81 62.24 8.73
CA TYR A 612 27.59 63.68 8.61
C TYR A 612 28.89 64.37 8.19
N TYR A 613 28.79 65.37 7.32
CA TYR A 613 29.93 66.17 6.89
C TYR A 613 29.52 67.60 6.56
N ARG A 614 30.42 68.54 6.77
CA ARG A 614 30.24 69.95 6.39
C ARG A 614 31.50 70.54 5.80
N VAL A 615 31.32 71.62 5.05
CA VAL A 615 32.38 72.33 4.33
C VAL A 615 32.54 73.72 4.91
N HIS A 616 33.80 74.15 5.08
CA HIS A 616 34.15 75.56 5.19
C HIS A 616 34.35 76.12 3.78
N SER A 617 33.45 77.00 3.33
CA SER A 617 33.55 77.69 2.05
C SER A 617 34.23 79.03 2.23
N GLN A 618 35.07 79.43 1.27
CA GLN A 618 35.87 80.66 1.31
C GLN A 618 35.12 81.89 1.82
N GLU A 619 33.92 82.18 1.28
CA GLU A 619 33.17 83.40 1.63
C GLU A 619 32.02 83.16 2.61
N PHE A 620 31.57 81.90 2.79
CA PHE A 620 30.44 81.57 3.68
C PHE A 620 30.85 80.96 5.01
N GLY A 621 32.14 80.69 5.21
CA GLY A 621 32.63 80.00 6.40
C GLY A 621 32.08 78.58 6.53
N TRP A 622 31.93 78.10 7.76
CA TRP A 622 31.34 76.78 8.05
C TRP A 622 29.85 76.73 7.70
N LEU A 623 29.52 75.89 6.73
CA LEU A 623 28.14 75.59 6.35
C LEU A 623 27.49 74.56 7.29
N GLY A 624 26.19 74.32 7.09
CA GLY A 624 25.45 73.26 7.79
C GLY A 624 25.97 71.85 7.48
N TRP A 625 25.60 70.88 8.33
CA TRP A 625 25.94 69.47 8.16
C TRP A 625 25.05 68.79 7.11
N ALA A 626 25.67 68.23 6.08
CA ALA A 626 25.06 67.32 5.12
C ALA A 626 25.16 65.87 5.62
N LYS A 627 24.23 65.01 5.21
CA LYS A 627 24.12 63.62 5.64
C LYS A 627 24.10 62.66 4.44
N ASN A 628 24.78 61.52 4.54
CA ASN A 628 24.59 60.33 3.67
C ASN A 628 24.42 60.61 2.15
N GLY A 629 25.30 61.40 1.57
CA GLY A 629 25.33 61.67 0.13
C GLY A 629 24.70 62.99 -0.29
N GLU A 630 24.12 63.76 0.63
CA GLU A 630 23.71 65.15 0.42
C GLU A 630 24.88 66.05 0.00
N SER A 631 24.61 67.14 -0.71
CA SER A 631 25.70 68.05 -1.11
C SER A 631 26.15 68.89 0.08
N ALA A 632 27.46 69.14 0.21
CA ALA A 632 28.03 70.10 1.15
C ALA A 632 29.00 71.05 0.43
N GLY A 633 28.87 72.37 0.61
CA GLY A 633 29.73 73.36 -0.05
C GLY A 633 28.97 74.30 -0.98
N THR A 634 29.57 74.67 -2.11
CA THR A 634 28.98 75.61 -3.08
C THR A 634 29.07 75.10 -4.52
N GLU A 635 28.11 75.49 -5.36
CA GLU A 635 28.10 75.25 -6.81
C GLU A 635 27.75 76.55 -7.53
N GLY A 636 28.56 76.96 -8.51
CA GLY A 636 28.33 78.17 -9.31
C GLY A 636 28.79 79.50 -8.69
N TYR A 637 29.26 79.49 -7.43
CA TYR A 637 29.77 80.68 -6.75
C TYR A 637 31.25 80.96 -6.96
N SER A 638 31.99 80.00 -7.49
CA SER A 638 33.45 80.07 -7.59
C SER A 638 34.21 80.14 -6.24
N TYR A 639 33.60 79.68 -5.15
CA TYR A 639 34.24 79.66 -3.83
C TYR A 639 34.93 78.32 -3.59
N ARG A 640 36.18 78.36 -3.12
CA ARG A 640 36.92 77.14 -2.78
C ARG A 640 36.40 76.55 -1.47
N LEU A 641 36.33 75.23 -1.43
CA LEU A 641 36.25 74.42 -0.22
C LEU A 641 37.62 74.50 0.46
N GLU A 642 37.67 75.05 1.66
CA GLU A 642 38.92 75.28 2.43
C GLU A 642 39.13 74.26 3.53
N ALA A 643 38.05 73.71 4.09
CA ALA A 643 38.10 72.66 5.09
C ALA A 643 36.87 71.75 5.02
N ILE A 644 37.01 70.53 5.53
CA ILE A 644 35.91 69.57 5.69
C ILE A 644 35.95 69.04 7.12
N GLN A 645 34.78 68.94 7.74
CA GLN A 645 34.58 68.16 8.96
C GLN A 645 33.68 66.97 8.64
N ILE A 646 34.05 65.79 9.14
CA ILE A 646 33.34 64.53 8.92
C ILE A 646 33.14 63.86 10.28
N GLN A 647 31.94 63.38 10.54
CA GLN A 647 31.61 62.65 11.75
C GLN A 647 30.75 61.43 11.43
N LEU A 648 31.19 60.28 11.95
CA LEU A 648 30.44 59.04 11.91
C LEU A 648 29.62 58.91 13.20
N VAL A 649 28.32 58.67 13.08
CA VAL A 649 27.42 58.49 14.23
C VAL A 649 26.56 57.25 14.05
N LYS A 650 26.03 56.68 15.15
CA LYS A 650 25.09 55.55 15.05
C LYS A 650 23.89 55.94 14.20
N LYS A 651 23.37 55.00 13.41
CA LYS A 651 22.21 55.22 12.52
C LYS A 651 21.07 55.91 13.27
N GLY A 652 20.52 56.97 12.70
CA GLY A 652 19.40 57.70 13.28
C GLY A 652 19.77 58.69 14.40
N SER A 653 21.04 58.83 14.75
CA SER A 653 21.48 59.85 15.73
C SER A 653 21.32 61.27 15.19
N SER A 654 21.16 62.23 16.10
CA SER A 654 21.07 63.65 15.78
C SER A 654 22.32 64.16 15.05
N ALA A 655 22.14 65.19 14.21
CA ALA A 655 23.25 65.84 13.53
C ALA A 655 24.18 66.52 14.56
N PRO A 656 25.50 66.61 14.30
CA PRO A 656 26.43 67.26 15.23
C PRO A 656 26.21 68.77 15.41
N GLY A 657 25.39 69.38 14.56
CA GLY A 657 24.98 70.78 14.60
C GLY A 657 23.90 71.08 13.57
N SER A 658 23.68 72.36 13.26
CA SER A 658 22.69 72.78 12.27
C SER A 658 22.91 72.09 10.92
N THR A 659 21.83 71.58 10.32
CA THR A 659 21.80 71.02 8.96
C THR A 659 21.32 72.03 7.92
N ASN A 660 20.89 73.22 8.37
CA ASN A 660 20.43 74.28 7.47
C ASN A 660 21.59 74.83 6.65
N ASN A 661 21.32 75.14 5.38
CA ASN A 661 22.29 75.75 4.47
C ASN A 661 23.62 74.98 4.36
N CYS A 662 23.55 73.64 4.35
CA CYS A 662 24.73 72.80 4.12
C CYS A 662 25.32 72.96 2.71
N PHE A 663 24.52 73.44 1.76
CA PHE A 663 24.90 73.64 0.37
C PHE A 663 24.22 74.86 -0.27
N TYR A 664 24.98 75.61 -1.06
CA TYR A 664 24.49 76.74 -1.85
C TYR A 664 24.73 76.52 -3.34
N LYS A 665 23.71 76.74 -4.17
CA LYS A 665 23.81 76.65 -5.63
C LYS A 665 23.30 77.93 -6.27
N ARG A 666 24.09 78.49 -7.19
CA ARG A 666 23.76 79.67 -7.98
C ARG A 666 23.12 79.31 -9.31
#